data_AF-L5KD61-F1
#
_entry.id   AF-L5KD61-F1
#
_cell.length_a   1.000
_cell.length_b   1.000
_cell.length_c   1.000
_cell.angle_alpha   90.00
_cell.angle_beta   90.00
_cell.angle_gamma   90.00
#
_symmetry.space_group_name_H-M   'P 1'
#
loop_
_entity.id
_entity.type
_entity.pdbx_description
1 polymer ?
#
loop_
_entity_poly.entity_id
_entity_poly.type
_entity_poly.pdbx_seq_one_letter_code
_entity_poly.pdbx_strand_id
1 'polypeptide(L)'
;MAASQISELHVAFDMPGSQDLRGDCGAGDFYIVGLVIRAHAKTWHLYNTSFRPTQGGQVSISLSSHWVSPRRMTNHSIRECQKSLDFVLGWFAKPIFIDGDYPESMKNNLSSLLPTFTESEKKFIKGTADFFALSFGPILSFQLLDPRMKFRQLESSSLRQLLSWIDLEYNHPQIFIVENGWFVSETTKTDDAKYMYYLKRFIMETLKAIRLDGVDVIGYTVWSLMDGFEWHRGYSIRRGLFYVDFLSQDKKLLPKSSALFYQQLIEKNGFPPLPENQPLEGTFPCAFAWGIVDNYIQVDTTLSQFTDPSVYLWDVHRSKGLIKVQGLVTQKRKSYCADFAAIRPLVSLLQETHATHFHFALDWALILPLGNRSQVNHTALHYYCCVASELVRANITPVVALWRPAALRPGLPAPLAAHGAWENPHIAPAFAEYAGLCFKALGPHVKLWVTASEPYTRNLTYRAGHNLLKAHALAWHLYDQQFRRSQRGRISIALQADWVEPACPLSPRDKEVAERVLEFDIGWLAEPIFGSGDYPRVMRDWLTQRNDYLLPYFTEDEKRLIRGSFDFLALSHYTTILVGWEKEDPGKYNDYLEVQEMTDSTWLSSPGQVAVVPWGLRKVLNWLKLKYGDLPTYIISNGIDDDLHAAQDALRVYYMHNYVNEALKAYVLDGIKLCGYFAYSFNDRTAPKFGLYRYAANQFEPKPSMKHYRKIIDDNGFPGPETLGGFCPEEFTLILKCPYFICACHEPNDPPKPTHGVASDRQHQSCEVPALLGTLPAAMAP
;
A
#
# COMPACT_ATOMS: atom_id res chain seq x y z
N MET A 1 -38.37 2.46 -49.75
CA MET A 1 -37.76 1.17 -50.17
C MET A 1 -36.28 1.36 -50.51
N ALA A 2 -35.51 1.92 -49.57
CA ALA A 2 -34.06 2.06 -49.63
C ALA A 2 -33.58 2.29 -48.18
N ALA A 3 -33.69 1.26 -47.35
CA ALA A 3 -33.23 1.24 -45.95
C ALA A 3 -33.28 -0.21 -45.43
N SER A 4 -32.61 -1.14 -46.10
CA SER A 4 -32.40 -2.51 -45.59
C SER A 4 -31.32 -3.18 -46.44
N GLN A 5 -30.05 -3.03 -46.04
CA GLN A 5 -28.89 -3.87 -46.39
C GLN A 5 -27.61 -3.07 -46.22
N ILE A 6 -27.28 -2.75 -44.97
CA ILE A 6 -25.88 -2.63 -44.54
C ILE A 6 -25.80 -3.44 -43.25
N SER A 7 -25.74 -4.76 -43.40
CA SER A 7 -25.26 -5.65 -42.35
C SER A 7 -23.74 -5.65 -42.45
N GLU A 8 -23.09 -5.01 -41.48
CA GLU A 8 -21.65 -5.09 -41.27
C GLU A 8 -21.20 -6.56 -41.26
N LEU A 9 -20.26 -6.92 -42.12
CA LEU A 9 -19.56 -8.20 -42.07
C LEU A 9 -18.61 -8.17 -40.86
N HIS A 10 -19.13 -8.56 -39.70
CA HIS A 10 -18.30 -9.12 -38.64
C HIS A 10 -18.32 -10.64 -38.79
N VAL A 11 -17.17 -11.22 -39.11
CA VAL A 11 -16.97 -12.67 -39.02
C VAL A 11 -16.86 -13.02 -37.54
N ALA A 12 -18.01 -13.07 -36.86
CA ALA A 12 -18.14 -13.79 -35.61
C ALA A 12 -18.15 -15.28 -35.94
N PHE A 13 -17.22 -16.04 -35.38
CA PHE A 13 -17.28 -17.49 -35.38
C PHE A 13 -18.50 -17.93 -34.57
N ASP A 14 -19.63 -18.10 -35.26
CA ASP A 14 -20.82 -18.73 -34.72
C ASP A 14 -20.61 -20.25 -34.78
N MET A 15 -20.23 -20.84 -33.64
CA MET A 15 -20.16 -22.30 -33.48
C MET A 15 -21.58 -22.80 -33.18
N PRO A 16 -22.19 -23.64 -34.05
CA PRO A 16 -23.49 -24.22 -33.74
C PRO A 16 -23.39 -25.13 -32.52
N GLY A 17 -24.38 -25.00 -31.64
CA GLY A 17 -24.46 -25.75 -30.40
C GLY A 17 -24.51 -27.27 -30.59
N SER A 18 -23.97 -27.93 -29.56
CA SER A 18 -24.23 -29.31 -29.12
C SER A 18 -23.95 -30.47 -30.09
N GLN A 19 -22.98 -31.29 -29.64
CA GLN A 19 -22.80 -32.72 -29.95
C GLN A 19 -22.24 -33.06 -31.34
N ASP A 20 -20.94 -32.85 -31.55
CA ASP A 20 -20.07 -33.98 -31.92
C ASP A 20 -18.60 -33.72 -31.55
N LEU A 21 -17.98 -34.71 -30.90
CA LEU A 21 -16.62 -34.68 -30.38
C LEU A 21 -15.63 -35.03 -31.51
N ARG A 22 -15.45 -34.11 -32.47
CA ARG A 22 -14.35 -34.08 -33.49
C ARG A 22 -14.36 -32.73 -34.23
N GLY A 23 -13.95 -31.66 -33.54
CA GLY A 23 -13.86 -30.30 -34.11
C GLY A 23 -12.48 -29.96 -34.64
N ASP A 24 -12.14 -30.46 -35.82
CA ASP A 24 -11.06 -29.90 -36.65
C ASP A 24 -11.52 -28.51 -37.14
N CYS A 25 -10.65 -27.49 -37.07
CA CYS A 25 -10.84 -26.31 -37.93
C CYS A 25 -10.79 -26.83 -39.37
N GLY A 26 -11.95 -26.88 -40.03
CA GLY A 26 -12.04 -27.41 -41.38
C GLY A 26 -11.25 -26.53 -42.36
N ALA A 27 -10.86 -27.09 -43.50
CA ALA A 27 -10.26 -26.32 -44.61
C ALA A 27 -11.13 -25.11 -45.05
N GLY A 28 -12.43 -25.13 -44.75
CA GLY A 28 -13.37 -24.04 -45.01
C GLY A 28 -13.06 -22.74 -44.27
N ASP A 29 -12.60 -22.80 -43.02
CA ASP A 29 -12.35 -21.60 -42.20
C ASP A 29 -11.16 -20.80 -42.75
N PHE A 30 -10.08 -21.49 -43.14
CA PHE A 30 -8.90 -20.86 -43.76
C PHE A 30 -9.19 -20.29 -45.15
N TYR A 31 -10.11 -20.92 -45.88
CA TYR A 31 -10.55 -20.42 -47.17
C TYR A 31 -11.35 -19.11 -47.05
N ILE A 32 -12.25 -19.01 -46.06
CA ILE A 32 -13.02 -17.79 -45.79
C ILE A 32 -12.09 -16.61 -45.50
N VAL A 33 -11.08 -16.80 -44.65
CA VAL A 33 -10.13 -15.72 -44.36
C VAL A 33 -9.39 -15.25 -45.61
N GLY A 34 -8.96 -16.18 -46.48
CA GLY A 34 -8.36 -15.83 -47.76
C GLY A 34 -9.31 -15.04 -48.68
N LEU A 35 -10.62 -15.26 -48.60
CA LEU A 35 -11.61 -14.46 -49.33
C LEU A 35 -11.79 -13.06 -48.71
N VAL A 36 -11.81 -12.95 -47.38
CA VAL A 36 -11.92 -11.67 -46.68
C VAL A 36 -10.74 -10.76 -47.03
N ILE A 37 -9.52 -11.30 -47.02
CA ILE A 37 -8.30 -10.56 -47.38
C ILE A 37 -8.38 -10.04 -48.84
N ARG A 38 -8.83 -10.89 -49.78
CA ARG A 38 -9.03 -10.49 -51.18
C ARG A 38 -10.10 -9.40 -51.33
N ALA A 39 -11.21 -9.54 -50.63
CA ALA A 39 -12.30 -8.56 -50.65
C ALA A 39 -11.86 -7.21 -50.08
N HIS A 40 -11.09 -7.23 -48.99
CA HIS A 40 -10.48 -6.03 -48.41
C HIS A 40 -9.53 -5.34 -49.40
N ALA A 41 -8.57 -6.07 -49.96
CA ALA A 41 -7.61 -5.52 -50.92
C ALA A 41 -8.33 -4.88 -52.13
N LYS A 42 -9.35 -5.56 -52.66
CA LYS A 42 -10.16 -5.03 -53.78
C LYS A 42 -10.87 -3.73 -53.41
N THR A 43 -11.39 -3.65 -52.18
CA THR A 43 -12.07 -2.46 -51.67
C THR A 43 -11.09 -1.30 -51.45
N TRP A 44 -9.90 -1.58 -50.93
CA TRP A 44 -8.86 -0.56 -50.77
C TRP A 44 -8.41 0.00 -52.12
N HIS A 45 -8.13 -0.85 -53.12
CA HIS A 45 -7.75 -0.39 -54.46
C HIS A 45 -8.87 0.40 -55.14
N LEU A 46 -10.13 -0.02 -54.96
CA LEU A 46 -11.30 0.73 -55.42
C LEU A 46 -11.33 2.13 -54.80
N TYR A 47 -11.18 2.23 -53.48
CA TYR A 47 -11.13 3.52 -52.79
C TYR A 47 -9.95 4.37 -53.25
N ASN A 48 -8.76 3.78 -53.32
CA ASN A 48 -7.52 4.45 -53.68
C ASN A 48 -7.57 5.06 -55.09
N THR A 49 -8.14 4.35 -56.06
CA THR A 49 -8.19 4.78 -57.46
C THR A 49 -9.40 5.66 -57.78
N SER A 50 -10.55 5.40 -57.15
CA SER A 50 -11.82 6.01 -57.55
C SER A 50 -12.31 7.12 -56.60
N PHE A 51 -11.89 7.12 -55.34
CA PHE A 51 -12.45 8.01 -54.31
C PHE A 51 -11.41 8.85 -53.55
N ARG A 52 -10.21 8.31 -53.30
CA ARG A 52 -9.18 9.02 -52.53
C ARG A 52 -8.79 10.39 -53.13
N PRO A 53 -8.63 10.57 -54.46
CA PRO A 53 -8.27 11.87 -55.03
C PRO A 53 -9.32 12.97 -54.79
N THR A 54 -10.59 12.60 -54.57
CA THR A 54 -11.70 13.55 -54.40
C THR A 54 -12.14 13.69 -52.94
N GLN A 55 -11.98 12.65 -52.12
CA GLN A 55 -12.45 12.62 -50.73
C GLN A 55 -11.33 12.82 -49.69
N GLY A 56 -10.09 12.45 -50.01
CA GLY A 56 -8.92 12.61 -49.13
C GLY A 56 -8.91 11.73 -47.87
N GLY A 57 -9.90 10.86 -47.65
CA GLY A 57 -9.95 9.98 -46.47
C GLY A 57 -8.95 8.83 -46.52
N GLN A 58 -8.85 8.09 -45.41
CA GLN A 58 -8.00 6.91 -45.23
C GLN A 58 -8.84 5.63 -45.04
N VAL A 59 -8.32 4.49 -45.47
CA VAL A 59 -8.94 3.16 -45.39
C VAL A 59 -7.99 2.18 -44.72
N SER A 60 -8.54 1.38 -43.80
CA SER A 60 -7.86 0.29 -43.11
C SER A 60 -8.84 -0.86 -42.85
N ILE A 61 -8.41 -1.88 -42.11
CA ILE A 61 -9.21 -3.00 -41.64
C ILE A 61 -9.00 -3.19 -40.14
N SER A 62 -10.09 -3.30 -39.38
CA SER A 62 -10.03 -3.57 -37.95
C SER A 62 -9.53 -4.99 -37.69
N LEU A 63 -8.35 -5.12 -37.09
CA LEU A 63 -7.75 -6.39 -36.74
C LEU A 63 -7.75 -6.56 -35.22
N SER A 64 -8.43 -7.60 -34.74
CA SER A 64 -8.48 -7.94 -33.33
C SER A 64 -7.32 -8.85 -32.92
N SER A 65 -6.77 -8.64 -31.72
CA SER A 65 -5.79 -9.56 -31.15
C SER A 65 -5.94 -9.72 -29.63
N HIS A 66 -5.19 -10.66 -29.09
CA HIS A 66 -4.94 -10.88 -27.68
C HIS A 66 -3.46 -10.64 -27.38
N TRP A 67 -3.08 -10.66 -26.11
CA TRP A 67 -1.67 -10.71 -25.73
C TRP A 67 -1.35 -12.01 -25.00
N VAL A 68 -0.16 -12.56 -25.24
CA VAL A 68 0.35 -13.74 -24.56
C VAL A 68 1.69 -13.48 -23.89
N SER A 69 1.86 -14.03 -22.71
CA SER A 69 3.10 -14.02 -21.96
C SER A 69 3.64 -15.45 -21.79
N PRO A 70 4.96 -15.64 -21.88
CA PRO A 70 5.55 -16.96 -21.77
C PRO A 70 5.40 -17.49 -20.35
N ARG A 71 5.06 -18.78 -20.18
CA ARG A 71 4.99 -19.39 -18.83
C ARG A 71 6.32 -19.36 -18.08
N ARG A 72 7.42 -19.45 -18.82
CA ARG A 72 8.80 -19.38 -18.34
C ARG A 72 9.61 -18.64 -19.40
N MET A 73 10.60 -17.86 -18.98
CA MET A 73 11.51 -17.12 -19.89
C MET A 73 12.50 -18.06 -20.60
N THR A 74 11.97 -18.99 -21.40
CA THR A 74 12.73 -19.90 -22.25
C THR A 74 12.49 -19.55 -23.72
N ASN A 75 13.50 -19.78 -24.57
CA ASN A 75 13.38 -19.53 -26.02
C ASN A 75 12.20 -20.30 -26.65
N HIS A 76 11.88 -21.49 -26.15
CA HIS A 76 10.73 -22.26 -26.61
C HIS A 76 9.41 -21.54 -26.30
N SER A 77 9.18 -21.14 -25.04
CA SER A 77 7.96 -20.43 -24.66
C SER A 77 7.79 -19.11 -25.41
N ILE A 78 8.88 -18.37 -25.66
CA ILE A 78 8.85 -17.13 -26.44
C ILE A 78 8.45 -17.40 -27.90
N ARG A 79 9.01 -18.44 -28.53
CA ARG A 79 8.62 -18.84 -29.90
C ARG A 79 7.15 -19.27 -30.00
N GLU A 80 6.63 -19.95 -28.98
CA GLU A 80 5.20 -20.31 -28.93
C GLU A 80 4.31 -19.09 -28.69
N CYS A 81 4.77 -18.07 -27.95
CA CYS A 81 4.08 -16.78 -27.86
C CYS A 81 4.02 -16.09 -29.23
N GLN A 82 5.14 -16.01 -29.95
CA GLN A 82 5.18 -15.44 -31.30
C GLN A 82 4.21 -16.18 -32.24
N LYS A 83 4.23 -17.51 -32.21
CA LYS A 83 3.31 -18.33 -32.99
C LYS A 83 1.85 -18.04 -32.64
N SER A 84 1.53 -17.80 -31.37
CA SER A 84 0.17 -17.41 -30.96
C SER A 84 -0.28 -16.09 -31.60
N LEU A 85 0.60 -15.08 -31.62
CA LEU A 85 0.30 -13.78 -32.24
C LEU A 85 0.23 -13.89 -33.77
N ASP A 86 1.10 -14.68 -34.40
CA ASP A 86 1.05 -14.95 -35.83
C ASP A 86 -0.28 -15.61 -36.25
N PHE A 87 -0.76 -16.58 -35.47
CA PHE A 87 -1.98 -17.34 -35.78
C PHE A 87 -3.27 -16.54 -35.59
N VAL A 88 -3.20 -15.38 -34.93
CA VAL A 88 -4.37 -14.54 -34.64
C VAL A 88 -4.27 -13.21 -35.38
N LEU A 89 -3.27 -12.40 -35.06
CA LEU A 89 -3.08 -11.09 -35.68
C LEU A 89 -2.34 -11.20 -37.01
N GLY A 90 -1.23 -11.95 -37.02
CA GLY A 90 -0.40 -12.13 -38.22
C GLY A 90 -1.15 -12.76 -39.40
N TRP A 91 -2.19 -13.55 -39.12
CA TRP A 91 -3.03 -14.19 -40.12
C TRP A 91 -3.62 -13.19 -41.14
N PHE A 92 -4.00 -12.00 -40.66
CA PHE A 92 -4.48 -10.91 -41.51
C PHE A 92 -3.43 -9.81 -41.68
N ALA A 93 -2.72 -9.46 -40.61
CA ALA A 93 -1.84 -8.30 -40.60
C ALA A 93 -0.60 -8.49 -41.48
N LYS A 94 0.08 -9.64 -41.45
CA LYS A 94 1.29 -9.83 -42.26
C LYS A 94 1.01 -9.73 -43.78
N PRO A 95 -0.02 -10.41 -44.34
CA PRO A 95 -0.38 -10.22 -45.74
C PRO A 95 -0.61 -8.74 -46.11
N ILE A 96 -1.27 -7.98 -45.25
CA ILE A 96 -1.66 -6.60 -45.57
C ILE A 96 -0.50 -5.62 -45.41
N PHE A 97 0.28 -5.72 -44.34
CA PHE A 97 1.30 -4.71 -43.98
C PHE A 97 2.72 -5.05 -44.46
N ILE A 98 3.05 -6.33 -44.72
CA ILE A 98 4.44 -6.74 -44.98
C ILE A 98 4.69 -7.13 -46.44
N ASP A 99 4.24 -8.31 -46.86
CA ASP A 99 4.68 -8.95 -48.10
C ASP A 99 3.56 -9.58 -48.93
N GLY A 100 2.31 -9.51 -48.47
CA GLY A 100 1.18 -10.09 -49.22
C GLY A 100 0.92 -11.57 -48.92
N ASP A 101 1.74 -12.22 -48.09
CA ASP A 101 1.64 -13.66 -47.83
C ASP A 101 1.39 -13.96 -46.35
N TYR A 102 0.89 -15.18 -46.08
CA TYR A 102 0.63 -15.63 -44.71
C TYR A 102 1.93 -15.84 -43.91
N PRO A 103 1.89 -15.76 -42.57
CA PRO A 103 3.05 -16.02 -41.71
C PRO A 103 3.69 -17.39 -41.95
N GLU A 104 5.02 -17.44 -41.89
CA GLU A 104 5.80 -18.67 -42.04
C GLU A 104 5.39 -19.73 -41.00
N SER A 105 5.11 -19.30 -39.77
CA SER A 105 4.66 -20.17 -38.69
C SER A 105 3.34 -20.87 -39.01
N MET A 106 2.40 -20.19 -39.69
CA MET A 106 1.14 -20.75 -40.17
C MET A 106 1.37 -21.67 -41.37
N LYS A 107 2.13 -21.23 -42.37
CA LYS A 107 2.46 -22.04 -43.56
C LYS A 107 3.08 -23.39 -43.19
N ASN A 108 3.96 -23.41 -42.18
CA ASN A 108 4.62 -24.63 -41.71
C ASN A 108 3.68 -25.58 -40.95
N ASN A 109 2.66 -25.08 -40.26
CA ASN A 109 1.74 -25.89 -39.45
C ASN A 109 0.50 -26.35 -40.21
N LEU A 110 0.05 -25.53 -41.17
CA LEU A 110 -1.24 -25.67 -41.86
C LEU A 110 -1.06 -25.95 -43.36
N SER A 111 0.09 -26.49 -43.78
CA SER A 111 0.53 -26.55 -45.18
C SER A 111 -0.47 -27.21 -46.16
N SER A 112 -1.38 -28.07 -45.68
CA SER A 112 -2.43 -28.69 -46.49
C SER A 112 -3.80 -28.00 -46.41
N LEU A 113 -4.03 -27.15 -45.40
CA LEU A 113 -5.33 -26.50 -45.11
C LEU A 113 -5.33 -25.01 -45.47
N LEU A 114 -4.17 -24.36 -45.50
CA LEU A 114 -4.05 -22.94 -45.77
C LEU A 114 -4.06 -22.69 -47.30
N PRO A 115 -4.94 -21.82 -47.82
CA PRO A 115 -4.93 -21.46 -49.22
C PRO A 115 -3.62 -20.74 -49.58
N THR A 116 -3.17 -20.88 -50.82
CA THR A 116 -2.01 -20.15 -51.32
C THR A 116 -2.45 -18.87 -52.04
N PHE A 117 -1.71 -17.77 -51.85
CA PHE A 117 -1.83 -16.58 -52.67
C PHE A 117 -0.87 -16.68 -53.86
N THR A 118 -1.35 -16.35 -55.05
CA THR A 118 -0.48 -16.16 -56.22
C THR A 118 0.41 -14.93 -56.02
N GLU A 119 1.55 -14.86 -56.69
CA GLU A 119 2.45 -13.70 -56.61
C GLU A 119 1.75 -12.38 -57.02
N SER A 120 0.79 -12.45 -57.94
CA SER A 120 -0.03 -11.30 -58.32
C SER A 120 -0.97 -10.85 -57.19
N GLU A 121 -1.54 -11.78 -56.44
CA GLU A 121 -2.40 -11.49 -55.30
C GLU A 121 -1.59 -10.94 -54.14
N LYS A 122 -0.41 -11.51 -53.84
CA LYS A 122 0.47 -11.00 -52.79
C LYS A 122 0.80 -9.52 -53.00
N LYS A 123 1.20 -9.16 -54.23
CA LYS A 123 1.47 -7.77 -54.61
C LYS A 123 0.22 -6.89 -54.56
N PHE A 124 -0.95 -7.44 -54.86
CA PHE A 124 -2.22 -6.73 -54.80
C PHE A 124 -2.70 -6.49 -53.36
N ILE A 125 -2.41 -7.40 -52.42
CA ILE A 125 -2.81 -7.31 -51.01
C ILE A 125 -1.83 -6.44 -50.21
N LYS A 126 -0.54 -6.53 -50.49
CA LYS A 126 0.49 -5.76 -49.78
C LYS A 126 0.21 -4.25 -49.86
N GLY A 127 0.24 -3.59 -48.71
CA GLY A 127 0.09 -2.14 -48.58
C GLY A 127 -1.35 -1.64 -48.74
N THR A 128 -2.35 -2.50 -48.52
CA THR A 128 -3.78 -2.15 -48.66
C THR A 128 -4.41 -1.57 -47.39
N ALA A 129 -3.60 -0.90 -46.55
CA ALA A 129 -4.08 -0.19 -45.37
C ALA A 129 -3.23 1.06 -45.14
N ASP A 130 -3.89 2.18 -44.85
CA ASP A 130 -3.20 3.48 -44.66
C ASP A 130 -2.69 3.68 -43.23
N PHE A 131 -3.28 2.96 -42.28
CA PHE A 131 -2.92 2.92 -40.87
C PHE A 131 -3.29 1.54 -40.30
N PHE A 132 -2.78 1.19 -39.13
CA PHE A 132 -3.09 -0.05 -38.43
C PHE A 132 -4.31 0.14 -37.51
N ALA A 133 -5.47 -0.38 -37.89
CA ALA A 133 -6.67 -0.33 -37.06
C ALA A 133 -6.70 -1.51 -36.07
N LEU A 134 -6.46 -1.24 -34.79
CA LEU A 134 -6.39 -2.26 -33.74
C LEU A 134 -7.71 -2.36 -32.96
N SER A 135 -8.28 -3.57 -32.90
CA SER A 135 -9.30 -3.94 -31.91
C SER A 135 -8.65 -4.72 -30.78
N PHE A 136 -8.83 -4.26 -29.55
CA PHE A 136 -8.35 -4.95 -28.36
C PHE A 136 -9.39 -4.84 -27.24
N GLY A 137 -10.10 -5.94 -26.99
CA GLY A 137 -11.18 -5.98 -26.01
C GLY A 137 -11.56 -7.41 -25.63
N PRO A 138 -12.57 -7.56 -24.78
CA PRO A 138 -12.99 -8.85 -24.23
C PRO A 138 -13.67 -9.78 -25.25
N ILE A 139 -13.96 -9.31 -26.48
CA ILE A 139 -14.60 -10.13 -27.51
C ILE A 139 -13.71 -11.33 -27.85
N LEU A 140 -12.47 -11.07 -28.27
CA LEU A 140 -11.51 -12.12 -28.57
C LEU A 140 -10.74 -12.54 -27.31
N SER A 141 -10.18 -11.56 -26.60
CA SER A 141 -9.38 -11.80 -25.40
C SER A 141 -10.24 -12.39 -24.28
N PHE A 142 -9.80 -13.52 -23.73
CA PHE A 142 -10.41 -14.29 -22.64
C PHE A 142 -11.75 -14.97 -22.96
N GLN A 143 -12.24 -14.87 -24.20
CA GLN A 143 -13.55 -15.40 -24.58
C GLN A 143 -13.52 -16.23 -25.87
N LEU A 144 -13.48 -15.59 -27.05
CA LEU A 144 -13.61 -16.28 -28.34
C LEU A 144 -12.29 -16.87 -28.88
N LEU A 145 -11.15 -16.58 -28.24
CA LEU A 145 -9.86 -17.14 -28.64
C LEU A 145 -9.83 -18.67 -28.45
N ASP A 146 -9.56 -19.41 -29.53
CA ASP A 146 -9.34 -20.86 -29.47
C ASP A 146 -8.17 -21.18 -28.48
N PRO A 147 -8.41 -21.98 -27.43
CA PRO A 147 -7.36 -22.34 -26.47
C PRO A 147 -6.12 -23.00 -27.08
N ARG A 148 -6.25 -23.66 -28.23
CA ARG A 148 -5.14 -24.28 -28.97
C ARG A 148 -4.21 -23.23 -29.58
N MET A 149 -4.76 -22.10 -30.01
CA MET A 149 -4.00 -20.98 -30.58
C MET A 149 -3.19 -20.21 -29.52
N LYS A 150 -3.37 -20.52 -28.23
CA LYS A 150 -2.49 -20.01 -27.15
C LYS A 150 -1.16 -20.76 -27.03
N PHE A 151 -1.02 -21.92 -27.69
CA PHE A 151 0.18 -22.77 -27.64
C PHE A 151 0.71 -23.00 -26.21
N ARG A 152 -0.22 -23.27 -25.27
CA ARG A 152 0.02 -23.49 -23.84
C ARG A 152 0.68 -22.31 -23.10
N GLN A 153 0.66 -21.10 -23.65
CA GLN A 153 1.13 -19.88 -22.98
C GLN A 153 0.04 -19.21 -22.16
N LEU A 154 0.39 -18.13 -21.45
CA LEU A 154 -0.53 -17.40 -20.57
C LEU A 154 -1.13 -16.22 -21.34
N GLU A 155 -2.45 -16.14 -21.35
CA GLU A 155 -3.15 -14.99 -21.89
C GLU A 155 -3.08 -13.81 -20.93
N SER A 156 -2.86 -12.61 -21.45
CA SER A 156 -2.64 -11.40 -20.67
C SER A 156 -3.37 -10.21 -21.31
N SER A 157 -3.70 -9.21 -20.49
CA SER A 157 -4.43 -7.99 -20.92
C SER A 157 -3.48 -6.81 -21.16
N SER A 158 -2.21 -7.09 -21.47
CA SER A 158 -1.16 -6.07 -21.66
C SER A 158 -1.25 -5.42 -23.04
N LEU A 159 -2.01 -4.31 -23.12
CA LEU A 159 -2.12 -3.53 -24.36
C LEU A 159 -0.79 -2.86 -24.75
N ARG A 160 -0.01 -2.37 -23.79
CA ARG A 160 1.29 -1.71 -24.05
C ARG A 160 2.25 -2.62 -24.80
N GLN A 161 2.39 -3.87 -24.37
CA GLN A 161 3.30 -4.82 -25.01
C GLN A 161 2.80 -5.23 -26.40
N LEU A 162 1.48 -5.36 -26.58
CA LEU A 162 0.89 -5.60 -27.90
C LEU A 162 1.16 -4.44 -28.87
N LEU A 163 0.99 -3.19 -28.42
CA LEU A 163 1.29 -2.00 -29.23
C LEU A 163 2.78 -1.96 -29.63
N SER A 164 3.68 -2.21 -28.68
CA SER A 164 5.12 -2.29 -28.97
C SER A 164 5.49 -3.47 -29.88
N TRP A 165 4.78 -4.60 -29.79
CA TRP A 165 4.98 -5.72 -30.71
C TRP A 165 4.52 -5.37 -32.13
N ILE A 166 3.35 -4.73 -32.29
CA ILE A 166 2.85 -4.25 -33.59
C ILE A 166 3.83 -3.25 -34.22
N ASP A 167 4.35 -2.33 -33.40
CA ASP A 167 5.37 -1.36 -33.80
C ASP A 167 6.60 -2.02 -34.42
N LEU A 168 7.13 -3.05 -33.76
CA LEU A 168 8.31 -3.78 -34.22
C LEU A 168 8.04 -4.66 -35.44
N GLU A 169 6.92 -5.39 -35.44
CA GLU A 169 6.60 -6.36 -36.50
C GLU A 169 6.19 -5.70 -37.81
N TYR A 170 5.50 -4.56 -37.75
CA TYR A 170 4.90 -3.91 -38.92
C TYR A 170 5.55 -2.58 -39.29
N ASN A 171 6.83 -2.43 -38.93
CA ASN A 171 7.69 -1.31 -39.35
C ASN A 171 7.19 0.07 -38.90
N HIS A 172 6.83 0.20 -37.62
CA HIS A 172 6.40 1.45 -36.99
C HIS A 172 5.21 2.11 -37.71
N PRO A 173 4.05 1.42 -37.84
CA PRO A 173 2.89 1.98 -38.50
C PRO A 173 2.16 2.98 -37.58
N GLN A 174 1.38 3.88 -38.17
CA GLN A 174 0.36 4.63 -37.44
C GLN A 174 -0.70 3.68 -36.88
N ILE A 175 -0.91 3.65 -35.57
CA ILE A 175 -1.89 2.76 -34.91
C ILE A 175 -3.11 3.56 -34.48
N PHE A 176 -4.29 3.16 -34.93
CA PHE A 176 -5.55 3.68 -34.44
C PHE A 176 -6.30 2.59 -33.68
N ILE A 177 -6.52 2.78 -32.38
CA ILE A 177 -7.30 1.83 -31.57
C ILE A 177 -8.79 2.07 -31.86
N VAL A 178 -9.37 1.22 -32.70
CA VAL A 178 -10.78 1.32 -33.16
C VAL A 178 -11.77 0.69 -32.19
N GLU A 179 -11.30 -0.18 -31.30
CA GLU A 179 -12.13 -0.79 -30.26
C GLU A 179 -11.29 -1.08 -29.02
N ASN A 180 -11.65 -0.49 -27.88
CA ASN A 180 -11.13 -0.89 -26.58
C ASN A 180 -12.13 -0.67 -25.45
N GLY A 181 -12.11 -1.56 -24.46
CA GLY A 181 -12.93 -1.45 -23.27
C GLY A 181 -12.96 -2.78 -22.53
N TRP A 182 -13.83 -2.87 -21.53
CA TRP A 182 -14.09 -4.13 -20.84
C TRP A 182 -15.59 -4.42 -20.82
N PHE A 183 -16.05 -5.26 -19.89
CA PHE A 183 -17.47 -5.50 -19.67
C PHE A 183 -17.78 -5.64 -18.18
N VAL A 184 -19.03 -5.37 -17.84
CA VAL A 184 -19.62 -5.58 -16.51
C VAL A 184 -20.81 -6.53 -16.60
N SER A 185 -21.28 -7.00 -15.45
CA SER A 185 -22.47 -7.84 -15.33
C SER A 185 -23.74 -7.15 -15.88
N GLU A 186 -24.76 -7.93 -16.25
CA GLU A 186 -26.07 -7.41 -16.66
C GLU A 186 -26.76 -6.56 -15.58
N THR A 187 -26.47 -6.86 -14.30
CA THR A 187 -27.05 -6.19 -13.14
C THR A 187 -26.44 -4.82 -12.89
N THR A 188 -25.24 -4.57 -13.40
CA THR A 188 -24.58 -3.26 -13.28
C THR A 188 -25.33 -2.21 -14.09
N LYS A 189 -25.75 -1.13 -13.42
CA LYS A 189 -26.51 -0.03 -14.03
C LYS A 189 -25.59 1.14 -14.41
N THR A 190 -25.64 2.22 -13.63
CA THR A 190 -24.87 3.45 -13.88
C THR A 190 -23.55 3.50 -13.14
N ASP A 191 -23.39 2.72 -12.07
CA ASP A 191 -22.15 2.66 -11.29
C ASP A 191 -21.28 1.49 -11.76
N ASP A 192 -20.39 1.77 -12.72
CA ASP A 192 -19.59 0.77 -13.44
C ASP A 192 -18.08 0.92 -13.16
N ALA A 193 -17.72 1.09 -11.87
CA ALA A 193 -16.35 1.32 -11.43
C ALA A 193 -15.32 0.36 -12.07
N LYS A 194 -15.65 -0.94 -12.17
CA LYS A 194 -14.79 -1.93 -12.83
C LYS A 194 -14.47 -1.53 -14.27
N TYR A 195 -15.49 -1.22 -15.08
CA TYR A 195 -15.29 -0.81 -16.47
C TYR A 195 -14.43 0.46 -16.54
N MET A 196 -14.73 1.45 -15.69
CA MET A 196 -13.96 2.71 -15.61
C MET A 196 -12.47 2.47 -15.32
N TYR A 197 -12.12 1.62 -14.35
CA TYR A 197 -10.72 1.35 -14.03
C TYR A 197 -9.99 0.49 -15.07
N TYR A 198 -10.69 -0.42 -15.76
CA TYR A 198 -10.12 -1.11 -16.93
C TYR A 198 -9.84 -0.12 -18.06
N LEU A 199 -10.78 0.79 -18.34
CA LEU A 199 -10.61 1.85 -19.34
C LEU A 199 -9.43 2.77 -18.98
N LYS A 200 -9.38 3.23 -17.72
CA LYS A 200 -8.27 4.04 -17.21
C LYS A 200 -6.93 3.34 -17.42
N ARG A 201 -6.83 2.04 -17.13
CA ARG A 201 -5.62 1.25 -17.35
C ARG A 201 -5.26 1.16 -18.82
N PHE A 202 -6.20 0.84 -19.71
CA PHE A 202 -5.89 0.71 -21.12
C PHE A 202 -5.37 2.01 -21.72
N ILE A 203 -5.98 3.15 -21.40
CA ILE A 203 -5.49 4.46 -21.87
C ILE A 203 -4.11 4.78 -21.26
N MET A 204 -3.88 4.46 -19.99
CA MET A 204 -2.57 4.62 -19.36
C MET A 204 -1.48 3.78 -20.04
N GLU A 205 -1.79 2.53 -20.40
CA GLU A 205 -0.86 1.67 -21.13
C GLU A 205 -0.60 2.16 -22.56
N THR A 206 -1.61 2.73 -23.23
CA THR A 206 -1.43 3.42 -24.52
C THR A 206 -0.54 4.65 -24.36
N LEU A 207 -0.74 5.47 -23.33
CA LEU A 207 0.10 6.65 -23.09
C LEU A 207 1.55 6.27 -22.81
N LYS A 208 1.79 5.17 -22.08
CA LYS A 208 3.14 4.61 -21.87
C LYS A 208 3.75 4.12 -23.18
N ALA A 209 2.98 3.47 -24.04
CA ALA A 209 3.47 3.06 -25.37
C ALA A 209 3.94 4.26 -26.21
N ILE A 210 3.17 5.35 -26.20
CA ILE A 210 3.54 6.60 -26.89
C ILE A 210 4.80 7.23 -26.27
N ARG A 211 4.84 7.36 -24.94
CA ARG A 211 5.86 8.17 -24.25
C ARG A 211 7.17 7.45 -23.95
N LEU A 212 7.11 6.15 -23.66
CA LEU A 212 8.26 5.36 -23.21
C LEU A 212 8.75 4.39 -24.27
N ASP A 213 7.84 3.87 -25.11
CA ASP A 213 8.17 2.84 -26.11
C ASP A 213 8.29 3.45 -27.52
N GLY A 214 7.80 4.68 -27.71
CA GLY A 214 7.90 5.42 -28.97
C GLY A 214 6.87 5.04 -30.03
N VAL A 215 5.81 4.28 -29.68
CA VAL A 215 4.79 3.80 -30.62
C VAL A 215 3.91 4.95 -31.14
N ASP A 216 3.66 5.01 -32.45
CA ASP A 216 2.85 6.06 -33.10
C ASP A 216 1.34 5.75 -33.04
N VAL A 217 0.76 5.88 -31.84
CA VAL A 217 -0.70 5.74 -31.66
C VAL A 217 -1.40 7.06 -31.96
N ILE A 218 -2.23 7.08 -33.02
CA ILE A 218 -2.88 8.28 -33.57
C ILE A 218 -4.34 8.47 -33.12
N GLY A 219 -4.94 7.48 -32.46
CA GLY A 219 -6.34 7.58 -32.01
C GLY A 219 -6.78 6.46 -31.08
N TYR A 220 -7.85 6.72 -30.32
CA TYR A 220 -8.40 5.80 -29.33
C TYR A 220 -9.93 5.84 -29.32
N THR A 221 -10.55 4.66 -29.42
CA THR A 221 -12.02 4.51 -29.44
C THR A 221 -12.47 3.63 -28.30
N VAL A 222 -13.26 4.21 -27.39
CA VAL A 222 -13.92 3.44 -26.33
C VAL A 222 -15.08 2.66 -26.90
N TRP A 223 -15.13 1.37 -26.56
CA TRP A 223 -16.24 0.49 -26.91
C TRP A 223 -17.02 0.08 -25.65
N SER A 224 -18.29 0.43 -25.52
CA SER A 224 -19.21 1.01 -26.53
C SER A 224 -19.82 2.34 -26.08
N LEU A 225 -20.48 3.03 -27.02
CA LEU A 225 -21.28 4.21 -26.68
C LEU A 225 -22.41 3.84 -25.70
N MET A 226 -23.20 2.82 -26.00
CA MET A 226 -24.36 2.41 -25.19
C MET A 226 -24.42 0.90 -25.01
N ASP A 227 -25.16 0.47 -23.99
CA ASP A 227 -25.45 -0.95 -23.80
C ASP A 227 -26.31 -1.49 -24.94
N GLY A 228 -26.03 -2.72 -25.38
CA GLY A 228 -26.73 -3.35 -26.49
C GLY A 228 -26.72 -4.88 -26.43
N PHE A 229 -26.99 -5.50 -27.57
CA PHE A 229 -26.91 -6.95 -27.74
C PHE A 229 -25.45 -7.37 -27.96
N GLU A 230 -24.90 -8.18 -27.05
CA GLU A 230 -23.51 -8.59 -27.00
C GLU A 230 -23.29 -9.97 -27.63
N TRP A 231 -23.81 -10.15 -28.84
CA TRP A 231 -23.58 -11.32 -29.69
C TRP A 231 -23.97 -12.64 -28.99
N HIS A 232 -23.06 -13.62 -28.92
CA HIS A 232 -23.25 -14.90 -28.25
C HIS A 232 -23.60 -14.77 -26.75
N ARG A 233 -23.38 -13.59 -26.13
CA ARG A 233 -23.70 -13.33 -24.72
C ARG A 233 -25.09 -12.73 -24.51
N GLY A 234 -25.81 -12.40 -25.58
CA GLY A 234 -27.11 -11.75 -25.49
C GLY A 234 -27.01 -10.45 -24.69
N TYR A 235 -27.82 -10.32 -23.63
CA TYR A 235 -27.85 -9.14 -22.76
C TYR A 235 -27.23 -9.39 -21.38
N SER A 236 -26.53 -10.53 -21.19
CA SER A 236 -25.96 -10.94 -19.89
C SER A 236 -24.73 -10.13 -19.45
N ILE A 237 -24.21 -9.27 -20.32
CA ILE A 237 -23.11 -8.35 -20.05
C ILE A 237 -23.42 -6.96 -20.63
N ARG A 238 -22.71 -5.95 -20.13
CA ARG A 238 -22.83 -4.56 -20.56
C ARG A 238 -21.46 -3.96 -20.84
N ARG A 239 -21.36 -3.11 -21.88
CA ARG A 239 -20.11 -2.47 -22.33
C ARG A 239 -20.24 -0.97 -22.61
N GLY A 240 -21.46 -0.45 -22.57
CA GLY A 240 -21.73 0.94 -22.92
C GLY A 240 -21.26 1.91 -21.87
N LEU A 241 -20.75 3.06 -22.30
CA LEU A 241 -20.59 4.26 -21.48
C LEU A 241 -21.95 4.80 -21.00
N PHE A 242 -23.01 4.55 -21.75
CA PHE A 242 -24.38 4.90 -21.39
C PHE A 242 -25.20 3.65 -21.07
N TYR A 243 -25.81 3.64 -19.89
CA TYR A 243 -26.76 2.63 -19.48
C TYR A 243 -28.06 2.75 -20.29
N VAL A 244 -28.59 1.60 -20.70
CA VAL A 244 -29.90 1.47 -21.35
C VAL A 244 -30.75 0.48 -20.56
N ASP A 245 -31.93 0.95 -20.14
CA ASP A 245 -32.98 0.07 -19.64
C ASP A 245 -33.75 -0.52 -20.82
N PHE A 246 -33.43 -1.78 -21.16
CA PHE A 246 -34.06 -2.51 -22.26
C PHE A 246 -35.55 -2.81 -22.02
N LEU A 247 -36.02 -2.77 -20.77
CA LEU A 247 -37.42 -2.98 -20.40
C LEU A 247 -38.24 -1.68 -20.52
N SER A 248 -37.58 -0.52 -20.46
CA SER A 248 -38.23 0.76 -20.65
C SER A 248 -38.62 0.99 -22.13
N GLN A 249 -39.75 1.66 -22.36
CA GLN A 249 -40.15 2.06 -23.72
C GLN A 249 -39.25 3.18 -24.27
N ASP A 250 -38.75 4.08 -23.39
CA ASP A 250 -37.97 5.24 -23.80
C ASP A 250 -36.52 4.91 -24.17
N LYS A 251 -35.92 3.85 -23.59
CA LYS A 251 -34.52 3.45 -23.78
C LYS A 251 -33.52 4.61 -23.66
N LYS A 252 -33.76 5.50 -22.70
CA LYS A 252 -32.92 6.69 -22.48
C LYS A 252 -31.48 6.29 -22.17
N LEU A 253 -30.55 7.06 -22.71
CA LEU A 253 -29.13 6.94 -22.41
C LEU A 253 -28.83 7.63 -21.08
N LEU A 254 -28.51 6.85 -20.06
CA LEU A 254 -28.10 7.38 -18.76
C LEU A 254 -26.57 7.28 -18.64
N PRO A 255 -25.85 8.40 -18.43
CA PRO A 255 -24.38 8.36 -18.35
C PRO A 255 -23.95 7.52 -17.15
N LYS A 256 -23.01 6.59 -17.39
CA LYS A 256 -22.36 5.83 -16.32
C LYS A 256 -21.16 6.58 -15.75
N SER A 257 -20.61 6.09 -14.64
CA SER A 257 -19.37 6.61 -14.04
C SER A 257 -18.22 6.67 -15.07
N SER A 258 -18.09 5.64 -15.91
CA SER A 258 -17.10 5.59 -16.99
C SER A 258 -17.27 6.68 -18.05
N ALA A 259 -18.51 7.09 -18.37
CA ALA A 259 -18.76 8.18 -19.32
C ALA A 259 -18.24 9.51 -18.79
N LEU A 260 -18.50 9.79 -17.51
CA LEU A 260 -18.04 11.03 -16.85
C LEU A 260 -16.51 11.06 -16.75
N PHE A 261 -15.89 9.93 -16.41
CA PHE A 261 -14.43 9.78 -16.43
C PHE A 261 -13.85 10.05 -17.82
N TYR A 262 -14.41 9.43 -18.86
CA TYR A 262 -13.90 9.56 -20.22
C TYR A 262 -14.09 10.98 -20.77
N GLN A 263 -15.20 11.63 -20.45
CA GLN A 263 -15.43 13.05 -20.78
C GLN A 263 -14.33 13.94 -20.19
N GLN A 264 -14.07 13.84 -18.88
CA GLN A 264 -13.05 14.66 -18.22
C GLN A 264 -11.63 14.40 -18.75
N LEU A 265 -11.37 13.15 -19.13
CA LEU A 265 -10.09 12.76 -19.73
C LEU A 265 -9.89 13.40 -21.10
N ILE A 266 -10.93 13.43 -21.94
CA ILE A 266 -10.90 14.08 -23.26
C ILE A 266 -10.71 15.58 -23.11
N GLU A 267 -11.46 16.22 -22.20
CA GLU A 267 -11.37 17.67 -21.94
C GLU A 267 -9.94 18.12 -21.57
N LYS A 268 -9.19 17.24 -20.90
CA LYS A 268 -7.80 17.50 -20.48
C LYS A 268 -6.74 16.89 -21.39
N ASN A 269 -7.15 16.17 -22.44
CA ASN A 269 -6.29 15.40 -23.33
C ASN A 269 -5.31 14.49 -22.57
N GLY A 270 -5.82 13.70 -21.62
CA GLY A 270 -5.04 12.76 -20.81
C GLY A 270 -4.94 13.15 -19.34
N PHE A 271 -3.79 12.85 -18.72
CA PHE A 271 -3.57 12.98 -17.27
C PHE A 271 -2.56 14.11 -16.97
N PRO A 272 -2.99 15.39 -17.01
CA PRO A 272 -2.10 16.49 -16.66
C PRO A 272 -1.65 16.41 -15.20
N PRO A 273 -0.49 16.98 -14.85
CA PRO A 273 -0.02 17.02 -13.48
C PRO A 273 -1.04 17.73 -12.58
N LEU A 274 -1.41 17.07 -11.49
CA LEU A 274 -2.35 17.61 -10.51
C LEU A 274 -1.58 18.30 -9.38
N PRO A 275 -2.01 19.48 -8.89
CA PRO A 275 -1.34 20.19 -7.80
C PRO A 275 -1.18 19.34 -6.53
N GLU A 276 -2.15 18.48 -6.24
CA GLU A 276 -2.16 17.63 -5.06
C GLU A 276 -0.98 16.66 -5.04
N ASN A 277 -0.51 16.22 -6.22
CA ASN A 277 0.56 15.23 -6.38
C ASN A 277 1.95 15.87 -6.58
N GLN A 278 2.06 17.20 -6.60
CA GLN A 278 3.36 17.88 -6.72
C GLN A 278 4.16 17.75 -5.43
N PRO A 279 5.49 17.55 -5.48
CA PRO A 279 6.30 17.51 -4.27
C PRO A 279 6.25 18.86 -3.54
N LEU A 280 6.24 18.80 -2.21
CA LEU A 280 6.34 19.98 -1.35
C LEU A 280 7.77 20.12 -0.82
N GLU A 281 8.35 21.31 -0.95
CA GLU A 281 9.60 21.66 -0.28
C GLU A 281 9.30 22.19 1.14
N GLY A 282 10.11 21.79 2.12
CA GLY A 282 9.97 22.22 3.51
C GLY A 282 10.57 21.24 4.51
N THR A 283 10.59 21.66 5.77
CA THR A 283 11.15 20.88 6.89
C THR A 283 10.08 20.56 7.94
N PHE A 284 10.26 19.44 8.63
CA PHE A 284 9.46 19.09 9.80
C PHE A 284 9.85 19.93 11.03
N PRO A 285 9.05 19.92 12.12
CA PRO A 285 9.46 20.53 13.38
C PRO A 285 10.81 20.00 13.88
N CYS A 286 11.60 20.84 14.57
CA CYS A 286 12.92 20.45 15.08
C CYS A 286 12.92 19.22 16.01
N ALA A 287 11.85 19.07 16.79
CA ALA A 287 11.67 17.96 17.73
C ALA A 287 10.93 16.76 17.11
N PHE A 288 10.89 16.64 15.78
CA PHE A 288 10.20 15.57 15.08
C PHE A 288 10.88 14.22 15.31
N ALA A 289 10.08 13.21 15.71
CA ALA A 289 10.58 11.88 15.98
C ALA A 289 10.78 11.10 14.68
N TRP A 290 12.02 11.03 14.21
CA TRP A 290 12.44 10.14 13.13
C TRP A 290 12.73 8.74 13.68
N GLY A 291 11.92 7.76 13.28
CA GLY A 291 11.95 6.43 13.85
C GLY A 291 12.06 5.30 12.84
N ILE A 292 12.44 4.12 13.35
CA ILE A 292 12.40 2.85 12.63
C ILE A 292 11.69 1.82 13.52
N VAL A 293 10.92 0.92 12.89
CA VAL A 293 10.16 -0.14 13.55
C VAL A 293 10.85 -1.49 13.42
N ASP A 294 10.93 -2.23 14.53
CA ASP A 294 11.14 -3.67 14.53
C ASP A 294 10.06 -4.35 15.39
N ASN A 295 9.12 -5.05 14.76
CA ASN A 295 7.94 -5.59 15.45
C ASN A 295 8.33 -6.51 16.61
N TYR A 296 9.32 -7.38 16.41
CA TYR A 296 9.88 -8.21 17.47
C TYR A 296 11.40 -8.21 17.34
N ILE A 297 12.07 -7.60 18.31
CA ILE A 297 13.51 -7.77 18.42
C ILE A 297 13.82 -9.24 18.70
N GLN A 298 14.85 -9.76 18.06
CA GLN A 298 15.32 -11.10 18.36
C GLN A 298 15.93 -11.12 19.76
N VAL A 299 15.22 -11.71 20.72
CA VAL A 299 15.71 -11.84 22.09
C VAL A 299 16.75 -12.96 22.16
N ASP A 300 17.98 -12.58 22.49
CA ASP A 300 19.05 -13.52 22.83
C ASP A 300 19.37 -13.42 24.32
N THR A 301 18.86 -14.39 25.09
CA THR A 301 19.12 -14.46 26.53
C THR A 301 20.45 -15.14 26.86
N THR A 302 21.20 -15.61 25.87
CA THR A 302 22.49 -16.26 26.12
C THR A 302 23.55 -15.20 26.44
N LEU A 303 24.21 -15.35 27.60
CA LEU A 303 25.27 -14.46 28.01
C LEU A 303 26.57 -14.84 27.30
N SER A 304 27.28 -13.86 26.75
CA SER A 304 28.53 -14.08 25.99
C SER A 304 29.75 -14.29 26.89
N GLN A 305 29.69 -13.85 28.14
CA GLN A 305 30.82 -13.86 29.09
C GLN A 305 30.34 -14.14 30.52
N PHE A 306 31.27 -14.59 31.37
CA PHE A 306 31.04 -14.93 32.78
C PHE A 306 29.94 -16.00 33.02
N THR A 307 29.80 -16.95 32.09
CA THR A 307 28.80 -18.03 32.14
C THR A 307 29.29 -19.29 32.84
N ASP A 308 30.55 -19.66 32.64
CA ASP A 308 31.17 -20.85 33.23
C ASP A 308 31.64 -20.56 34.66
N PRO A 309 31.02 -21.18 35.69
CA PRO A 309 31.42 -20.98 37.07
C PRO A 309 32.55 -21.94 37.51
N SER A 310 32.97 -22.85 36.62
CA SER A 310 33.98 -23.87 36.90
C SER A 310 35.37 -23.26 37.05
N VAL A 311 36.19 -23.83 37.93
CA VAL A 311 37.59 -23.43 38.08
C VAL A 311 38.50 -24.32 37.25
N TYR A 312 39.48 -23.72 36.59
CA TYR A 312 40.49 -24.42 35.81
C TYR A 312 41.88 -24.14 36.35
N LEU A 313 42.72 -25.15 36.38
CA LEU A 313 44.17 -25.00 36.54
C LEU A 313 44.76 -24.72 35.16
N TRP A 314 45.42 -23.57 35.02
CA TRP A 314 46.12 -23.23 33.79
C TRP A 314 47.55 -23.77 33.85
N ASP A 315 47.87 -24.73 32.98
CA ASP A 315 49.21 -25.30 32.87
C ASP A 315 50.11 -24.38 32.05
N VAL A 316 50.58 -23.30 32.69
CA VAL A 316 51.34 -22.21 32.05
C VAL A 316 52.64 -22.71 31.40
N HIS A 317 53.28 -23.73 31.99
CA HIS A 317 54.67 -24.08 31.67
C HIS A 317 54.82 -25.26 30.71
N ARG A 318 53.81 -26.13 30.54
CA ARG A 318 53.90 -27.28 29.62
C ARG A 318 52.91 -27.17 28.46
N SER A 319 51.64 -27.47 28.70
CA SER A 319 50.64 -27.60 27.64
C SER A 319 49.95 -26.29 27.27
N LYS A 320 50.01 -25.27 28.13
CA LYS A 320 49.20 -24.04 28.07
C LYS A 320 47.68 -24.31 28.07
N GLY A 321 47.27 -25.54 28.41
CA GLY A 321 45.88 -25.97 28.47
C GLY A 321 45.21 -25.63 29.80
N LEU A 322 43.88 -25.64 29.80
CA LEU A 322 43.04 -25.48 30.99
C LEU A 322 42.54 -26.85 31.45
N ILE A 323 42.88 -27.23 32.69
CA ILE A 323 42.45 -28.49 33.31
C ILE A 323 41.34 -28.19 34.32
N LYS A 324 40.13 -28.68 34.06
CA LYS A 324 38.97 -28.45 34.95
C LYS A 324 39.15 -29.14 36.29
N VAL A 325 39.01 -28.40 37.39
CA VAL A 325 39.03 -28.96 38.75
C VAL A 325 37.66 -29.54 39.06
N GLN A 326 37.59 -30.83 39.38
CA GLN A 326 36.32 -31.47 39.72
C GLN A 326 35.83 -31.04 41.10
N GLY A 327 34.54 -30.71 41.20
CA GLY A 327 33.86 -30.37 42.45
C GLY A 327 33.99 -28.92 42.93
N LEU A 328 34.85 -28.09 42.29
CA LEU A 328 35.05 -26.70 42.69
C LEU A 328 34.33 -25.72 41.73
N VAL A 329 33.43 -24.91 42.30
CA VAL A 329 32.61 -23.94 41.56
C VAL A 329 32.66 -22.59 42.29
N THR A 330 32.77 -21.50 41.53
CA THR A 330 32.77 -20.13 42.07
C THR A 330 31.40 -19.49 42.00
N GLN A 331 31.20 -18.40 42.77
CA GLN A 331 29.96 -17.63 42.70
C GLN A 331 29.88 -16.86 41.38
N LYS A 332 28.70 -16.88 40.75
CA LYS A 332 28.43 -16.06 39.56
C LYS A 332 28.19 -14.61 39.96
N ARG A 333 28.88 -13.69 39.27
CA ARG A 333 28.62 -12.25 39.41
C ARG A 333 27.23 -11.88 38.87
N LYS A 334 26.73 -10.70 39.25
CA LYS A 334 25.55 -10.10 38.61
C LYS A 334 25.82 -9.86 37.12
N SER A 335 24.85 -10.19 36.27
CA SER A 335 24.91 -9.89 34.84
C SER A 335 24.74 -8.40 34.56
N TYR A 336 25.42 -7.91 33.54
CA TYR A 336 25.31 -6.53 33.04
C TYR A 336 24.96 -6.52 31.54
N CYS A 337 24.54 -5.37 31.01
CA CYS A 337 24.09 -5.27 29.62
C CYS A 337 25.14 -5.67 28.58
N ALA A 338 26.42 -5.45 28.86
CA ALA A 338 27.53 -5.88 28.00
C ALA A 338 27.64 -7.41 27.85
N ASP A 339 27.03 -8.18 28.76
CA ASP A 339 27.01 -9.64 28.68
C ASP A 339 26.06 -10.15 27.58
N PHE A 340 25.15 -9.30 27.06
CA PHE A 340 24.31 -9.60 25.91
C PHE A 340 24.96 -9.09 24.62
N ALA A 341 25.73 -9.95 23.94
CA ALA A 341 26.47 -9.58 22.74
C ALA A 341 25.59 -9.09 21.57
N ALA A 342 24.30 -9.49 21.55
CA ALA A 342 23.36 -9.11 20.49
C ALA A 342 22.94 -7.62 20.50
N ILE A 343 23.04 -6.92 21.65
CA ILE A 343 22.52 -5.55 21.79
C ILE A 343 23.41 -4.54 21.06
N ARG A 344 24.73 -4.66 21.19
CA ARG A 344 25.67 -3.68 20.63
C ARG A 344 25.61 -3.61 19.08
N PRO A 345 25.57 -4.72 18.33
CA PRO A 345 25.39 -4.67 16.87
C PRO A 345 24.07 -4.01 16.46
N LEU A 346 22.98 -4.29 17.17
CA LEU A 346 21.68 -3.65 16.93
C LEU A 346 21.78 -2.13 17.07
N VAL A 347 22.35 -1.64 18.18
CA VAL A 347 22.52 -0.20 18.43
C VAL A 347 23.43 0.45 17.39
N SER A 348 24.52 -0.22 16.99
CA SER A 348 25.45 0.29 15.97
C SER A 348 24.75 0.51 14.62
N LEU A 349 23.94 -0.46 14.18
CA LEU A 349 23.19 -0.34 12.94
C LEU A 349 22.13 0.78 13.03
N LEU A 350 21.46 0.95 14.17
CA LEU A 350 20.52 2.06 14.34
C LEU A 350 21.22 3.43 14.33
N GLN A 351 22.39 3.54 14.95
CA GLN A 351 23.18 4.79 14.90
C GLN A 351 23.57 5.16 13.47
N GLU A 352 23.88 4.19 12.60
CA GLU A 352 24.19 4.46 11.19
C GLU A 352 23.03 5.07 10.40
N THR A 353 21.78 4.81 10.82
CA THR A 353 20.57 5.35 10.18
C THR A 353 20.24 6.79 10.59
N HIS A 354 20.87 7.28 11.66
CA HIS A 354 20.57 8.57 12.31
C HIS A 354 19.13 8.69 12.88
N ALA A 355 18.39 7.57 12.98
CA ALA A 355 17.09 7.56 13.64
C ALA A 355 17.20 8.01 15.11
N THR A 356 16.29 8.88 15.53
CA THR A 356 16.23 9.40 16.91
C THR A 356 15.34 8.55 17.82
N HIS A 357 14.48 7.71 17.23
CA HIS A 357 13.56 6.85 17.94
C HIS A 357 13.60 5.42 17.39
N PHE A 358 13.39 4.43 18.26
CA PHE A 358 13.29 3.04 17.84
C PHE A 358 12.05 2.39 18.45
N HIS A 359 11.14 1.92 17.60
CA HIS A 359 9.90 1.28 18.01
C HIS A 359 10.04 -0.24 18.00
N PHE A 360 9.75 -0.90 19.12
CA PHE A 360 9.71 -2.36 19.19
C PHE A 360 8.66 -2.88 20.18
N ALA A 361 8.18 -4.12 19.95
CA ALA A 361 7.27 -4.77 20.87
C ALA A 361 7.96 -5.74 21.82
N LEU A 362 7.38 -5.89 23.01
CA LEU A 362 7.73 -6.91 23.99
C LEU A 362 6.99 -8.22 23.68
N ASP A 363 7.63 -9.35 23.99
CA ASP A 363 6.98 -10.66 23.99
C ASP A 363 6.40 -10.97 25.38
N TRP A 364 5.07 -10.77 25.53
CA TRP A 364 4.36 -11.06 26.78
C TRP A 364 4.50 -12.53 27.20
N ALA A 365 4.43 -13.46 26.24
CA ALA A 365 4.57 -14.88 26.53
C ALA A 365 5.98 -15.24 27.03
N LEU A 366 7.00 -14.50 26.60
CA LEU A 366 8.37 -14.68 27.08
C LEU A 366 8.57 -14.10 28.48
N ILE A 367 7.97 -12.94 28.79
CA ILE A 367 8.13 -12.25 30.09
C ILE A 367 7.35 -12.97 31.20
N LEU A 368 6.10 -13.35 30.92
CA LEU A 368 5.23 -14.08 31.84
C LEU A 368 4.73 -15.39 31.19
N PRO A 369 5.55 -16.46 31.16
CA PRO A 369 5.18 -17.71 30.48
C PRO A 369 3.90 -18.36 31.03
N LEU A 370 3.64 -18.22 32.33
CA LEU A 370 2.43 -18.72 32.98
C LEU A 370 1.24 -17.73 32.93
N GLY A 371 1.43 -16.55 32.34
CA GLY A 371 0.40 -15.50 32.24
C GLY A 371 0.11 -14.74 33.55
N ASN A 372 0.83 -15.04 34.63
CA ASN A 372 0.71 -14.38 35.93
C ASN A 372 2.10 -14.08 36.53
N ARG A 373 2.13 -13.35 37.66
CA ARG A 373 3.38 -12.92 38.30
C ARG A 373 4.09 -13.98 39.15
N SER A 374 3.59 -15.21 39.20
CA SER A 374 4.22 -16.29 40.00
C SER A 374 5.60 -16.69 39.46
N GLN A 375 5.76 -16.63 38.13
CA GLN A 375 7.02 -16.96 37.46
C GLN A 375 7.34 -15.91 36.40
N VAL A 376 8.09 -14.90 36.82
CA VAL A 376 8.60 -13.84 35.93
C VAL A 376 9.93 -14.28 35.31
N ASN A 377 10.05 -14.21 33.99
CA ASN A 377 11.32 -14.41 33.31
C ASN A 377 12.20 -13.16 33.44
N HIS A 378 12.93 -13.07 34.56
CA HIS A 378 13.80 -11.94 34.86
C HIS A 378 14.94 -11.74 33.86
N THR A 379 15.41 -12.82 33.19
CA THR A 379 16.48 -12.72 32.18
C THR A 379 16.00 -11.99 30.93
N ALA A 380 14.81 -12.36 30.41
CA ALA A 380 14.22 -11.67 29.27
C ALA A 380 13.87 -10.21 29.61
N LEU A 381 13.31 -9.98 30.80
CA LEU A 381 13.01 -8.61 31.26
C LEU A 381 14.29 -7.77 31.39
N HIS A 382 15.39 -8.34 31.89
CA HIS A 382 16.68 -7.68 31.97
C HIS A 382 17.26 -7.37 30.58
N TYR A 383 17.12 -8.28 29.61
CA TYR A 383 17.51 -8.05 28.22
C TYR A 383 16.79 -6.81 27.64
N TYR A 384 15.46 -6.71 27.78
CA TYR A 384 14.72 -5.54 27.31
C TYR A 384 15.09 -4.24 28.04
N CYS A 385 15.35 -4.30 29.35
CA CYS A 385 15.87 -3.15 30.09
C CYS A 385 17.22 -2.69 29.54
N CYS A 386 18.10 -3.65 29.21
CA CYS A 386 19.40 -3.37 28.61
C CYS A 386 19.28 -2.75 27.22
N VAL A 387 18.40 -3.28 26.36
CA VAL A 387 18.10 -2.68 25.05
C VAL A 387 17.65 -1.23 25.22
N ALA A 388 16.66 -0.96 26.07
CA ALA A 388 16.17 0.40 26.30
C ALA A 388 17.27 1.32 26.86
N SER A 389 18.09 0.84 27.80
CA SER A 389 19.17 1.64 28.39
C SER A 389 20.28 1.96 27.39
N GLU A 390 20.69 0.99 26.56
CA GLU A 390 21.76 1.18 25.57
C GLU A 390 21.28 2.05 24.39
N LEU A 391 19.99 1.98 24.02
CA LEU A 391 19.39 2.93 23.07
C LEU A 391 19.45 4.36 23.61
N VAL A 392 19.04 4.58 24.87
CA VAL A 392 19.12 5.92 25.50
C VAL A 392 20.57 6.41 25.56
N ARG A 393 21.54 5.55 25.85
CA ARG A 393 22.99 5.90 25.81
C ARG A 393 23.47 6.31 24.43
N ALA A 394 22.83 5.80 23.38
CA ALA A 394 23.09 6.17 22.00
C ALA A 394 22.25 7.37 21.51
N ASN A 395 21.53 8.06 22.40
CA ASN A 395 20.59 9.14 22.09
C ASN A 395 19.41 8.70 21.19
N ILE A 396 19.03 7.43 21.29
CA ILE A 396 17.87 6.86 20.59
C ILE A 396 16.77 6.60 21.62
N THR A 397 15.63 7.26 21.47
CA THR A 397 14.50 7.12 22.40
C THR A 397 13.73 5.82 22.11
N PRO A 398 13.64 4.88 23.06
CA PRO A 398 12.86 3.66 22.85
C PRO A 398 11.35 3.95 22.93
N VAL A 399 10.61 3.47 21.94
CA VAL A 399 9.15 3.45 21.90
C VAL A 399 8.69 2.00 22.03
N VAL A 400 8.04 1.65 23.13
CA VAL A 400 7.81 0.23 23.46
C VAL A 400 6.34 -0.13 23.37
N ALA A 401 6.03 -1.13 22.54
CA ALA A 401 4.72 -1.75 22.48
C ALA A 401 4.61 -2.93 23.47
N LEU A 402 3.58 -2.96 24.30
CA LEU A 402 3.38 -4.01 25.30
C LEU A 402 2.84 -5.31 24.69
N TRP A 403 1.93 -5.19 23.73
CA TRP A 403 1.34 -6.31 23.00
C TRP A 403 1.18 -5.99 21.51
N ARG A 404 1.36 -7.02 20.69
CA ARG A 404 1.11 -7.02 19.25
C ARG A 404 0.55 -8.40 18.85
N PRO A 405 -0.43 -8.48 17.95
CA PRO A 405 -0.85 -9.75 17.38
C PRO A 405 0.23 -10.28 16.42
N ALA A 406 0.57 -11.56 16.51
CA ALA A 406 1.46 -12.23 15.56
C ALA A 406 0.77 -13.42 14.87
N ALA A 407 1.12 -13.65 13.60
CA ALA A 407 0.48 -14.65 12.75
C ALA A 407 0.67 -16.10 13.25
N LEU A 408 1.77 -16.39 13.96
CA LEU A 408 2.13 -17.75 14.40
C LEU A 408 1.84 -18.01 15.89
N ARG A 409 1.67 -16.96 16.69
CA ARG A 409 1.28 -17.02 18.11
C ARG A 409 0.45 -15.78 18.42
N PRO A 410 -0.68 -15.86 19.14
CA PRO A 410 -1.56 -14.71 19.41
C PRO A 410 -0.93 -13.55 20.22
N GLY A 411 0.39 -13.56 20.44
CA GLY A 411 1.10 -12.60 21.28
C GLY A 411 0.78 -12.76 22.77
N LEU A 412 0.18 -13.90 23.15
CA LEU A 412 -0.31 -14.17 24.50
C LEU A 412 0.43 -15.35 25.15
N PRO A 413 0.65 -15.30 26.48
CA PRO A 413 1.05 -16.47 27.26
C PRO A 413 0.14 -17.68 27.01
N ALA A 414 0.72 -18.87 26.91
CA ALA A 414 -0.01 -20.09 26.54
C ALA A 414 -1.22 -20.38 27.44
N PRO A 415 -1.17 -20.19 28.78
CA PRO A 415 -2.35 -20.38 29.62
C PRO A 415 -3.47 -19.39 29.29
N LEU A 416 -3.17 -18.11 29.07
CA LEU A 416 -4.19 -17.11 28.73
C LEU A 416 -4.82 -17.40 27.36
N ALA A 417 -4.01 -17.82 26.38
CA ALA A 417 -4.50 -18.24 25.07
C ALA A 417 -5.44 -19.46 25.18
N ALA A 418 -5.09 -20.45 26.00
CA ALA A 418 -5.90 -21.65 26.23
C ALA A 418 -7.23 -21.36 26.95
N HIS A 419 -7.29 -20.31 27.78
CA HIS A 419 -8.49 -19.90 28.52
C HIS A 419 -9.31 -18.84 27.76
N GLY A 420 -9.42 -18.97 26.44
CA GLY A 420 -10.27 -18.13 25.60
C GLY A 420 -9.63 -16.83 25.10
N ALA A 421 -8.36 -16.57 25.39
CA ALA A 421 -7.63 -15.40 24.89
C ALA A 421 -8.40 -14.08 25.13
N TRP A 422 -8.52 -13.24 24.11
CA TRP A 422 -9.21 -11.96 24.18
C TRP A 422 -10.73 -12.09 24.40
N GLU A 423 -11.35 -13.26 24.20
CA GLU A 423 -12.77 -13.48 24.51
C GLU A 423 -13.05 -13.49 26.02
N ASN A 424 -12.03 -13.84 26.81
CA ASN A 424 -12.15 -13.95 28.26
C ASN A 424 -11.91 -12.59 28.94
N PRO A 425 -12.87 -12.02 29.68
CA PRO A 425 -12.71 -10.72 30.33
C PRO A 425 -11.57 -10.67 31.36
N HIS A 426 -11.10 -11.81 31.88
CA HIS A 426 -9.98 -11.85 32.84
C HIS A 426 -8.62 -11.51 32.19
N ILE A 427 -8.55 -11.47 30.84
CA ILE A 427 -7.32 -11.07 30.15
C ILE A 427 -6.99 -9.58 30.36
N ALA A 428 -8.01 -8.72 30.51
CA ALA A 428 -7.83 -7.29 30.68
C ALA A 428 -7.10 -6.93 31.99
N PRO A 429 -7.51 -7.44 33.17
CA PRO A 429 -6.74 -7.23 34.40
C PRO A 429 -5.37 -7.92 34.35
N ALA A 430 -5.25 -9.12 33.76
CA ALA A 430 -3.95 -9.78 33.61
C ALA A 430 -2.97 -8.95 32.74
N PHE A 431 -3.47 -8.32 31.68
CA PHE A 431 -2.71 -7.39 30.85
C PHE A 431 -2.28 -6.15 31.63
N ALA A 432 -3.15 -5.58 32.47
CA ALA A 432 -2.80 -4.45 33.32
C ALA A 432 -1.69 -4.80 34.33
N GLU A 433 -1.73 -5.99 34.94
CA GLU A 433 -0.65 -6.46 35.82
C GLU A 433 0.68 -6.62 35.08
N TYR A 434 0.64 -7.19 33.88
CA TYR A 434 1.79 -7.30 32.98
C TYR A 434 2.35 -5.93 32.60
N ALA A 435 1.47 -4.98 32.23
CA ALA A 435 1.85 -3.61 31.91
C ALA A 435 2.53 -2.93 33.10
N GLY A 436 1.99 -3.08 34.31
CA GLY A 436 2.61 -2.56 35.54
C GLY A 436 4.01 -3.12 35.81
N LEU A 437 4.24 -4.40 35.54
CA LEU A 437 5.58 -4.99 35.61
C LEU A 437 6.55 -4.34 34.61
N CYS A 438 6.10 -4.13 33.37
CA CYS A 438 6.90 -3.50 32.32
C CYS A 438 7.20 -2.02 32.62
N PHE A 439 6.21 -1.25 33.07
CA PHE A 439 6.38 0.14 33.48
C PHE A 439 7.37 0.28 34.62
N LYS A 440 7.32 -0.62 35.61
CA LYS A 440 8.27 -0.62 36.72
C LYS A 440 9.69 -0.92 36.27
N ALA A 441 9.88 -1.89 35.38
CA ALA A 441 11.19 -2.36 34.97
C ALA A 441 11.86 -1.46 33.92
N LEU A 442 11.15 -1.06 32.86
CA LEU A 442 11.70 -0.31 31.73
C LEU A 442 11.40 1.19 31.78
N GLY A 443 10.41 1.63 32.54
CA GLY A 443 9.96 3.03 32.59
C GLY A 443 10.99 4.10 33.02
N PRO A 444 12.10 3.78 33.72
CA PRO A 444 13.22 4.72 33.85
C PRO A 444 13.78 5.19 32.49
N HIS A 445 13.85 4.30 31.50
CA HIS A 445 14.43 4.56 30.18
C HIS A 445 13.38 4.78 29.08
N VAL A 446 12.16 4.24 29.23
CA VAL A 446 11.10 4.32 28.22
C VAL A 446 10.13 5.46 28.53
N LYS A 447 9.98 6.39 27.56
CA LYS A 447 9.12 7.58 27.68
C LYS A 447 7.93 7.58 26.74
N LEU A 448 7.88 6.66 25.77
CA LEU A 448 6.76 6.49 24.86
C LEU A 448 6.33 5.03 24.87
N TRP A 449 5.07 4.81 25.21
CA TRP A 449 4.46 3.49 25.34
C TRP A 449 3.30 3.33 24.38
N VAL A 450 3.18 2.12 23.83
CA VAL A 450 2.03 1.67 23.06
C VAL A 450 1.44 0.45 23.76
N THR A 451 0.16 0.46 24.12
CA THR A 451 -0.44 -0.70 24.80
C THR A 451 -0.62 -1.87 23.83
N ALA A 452 -1.25 -1.60 22.70
CA ALA A 452 -1.52 -2.55 21.64
C ALA A 452 -1.05 -1.95 20.32
N SER A 453 -0.19 -2.66 19.61
CA SER A 453 0.32 -2.27 18.29
C SER A 453 -0.45 -3.02 17.22
N GLU A 454 -1.21 -2.29 16.39
CA GLU A 454 -1.93 -2.82 15.23
C GLU A 454 -2.83 -4.03 15.53
N PRO A 455 -3.80 -3.93 16.47
CA PRO A 455 -4.83 -4.95 16.59
C PRO A 455 -5.58 -5.08 15.26
N TYR A 456 -5.54 -6.28 14.65
CA TYR A 456 -6.15 -6.50 13.35
C TYR A 456 -7.67 -6.59 13.48
N THR A 457 -8.34 -5.45 13.39
CA THR A 457 -9.79 -5.28 13.57
C THR A 457 -10.58 -6.28 12.73
N ARG A 458 -10.24 -6.46 11.46
CA ARG A 458 -10.95 -7.40 10.57
C ARG A 458 -10.97 -8.88 11.03
N ASN A 459 -10.08 -9.32 11.93
CA ASN A 459 -10.09 -10.69 12.50
C ASN A 459 -10.51 -10.74 13.98
N LEU A 460 -10.85 -9.60 14.60
CA LEU A 460 -11.31 -9.55 15.98
C LEU A 460 -12.82 -9.75 16.05
N THR A 461 -13.29 -10.46 17.08
CA THR A 461 -14.71 -10.47 17.43
C THR A 461 -15.06 -9.22 18.26
N TYR A 462 -16.35 -8.88 18.32
CA TYR A 462 -16.80 -7.75 19.14
C TYR A 462 -16.48 -7.89 20.63
N ARG A 463 -16.58 -9.12 21.16
CA ARG A 463 -16.24 -9.41 22.56
C ARG A 463 -14.74 -9.30 22.80
N ALA A 464 -13.90 -9.80 21.89
CA ALA A 464 -12.46 -9.64 21.96
C ALA A 464 -12.04 -8.16 21.89
N GLY A 465 -12.60 -7.38 20.95
CA GLY A 465 -12.35 -5.94 20.84
C GLY A 465 -12.79 -5.17 22.09
N HIS A 466 -13.93 -5.54 22.67
CA HIS A 466 -14.43 -4.94 23.91
C HIS A 466 -13.48 -5.17 25.10
N ASN A 467 -12.95 -6.38 25.26
CA ASN A 467 -11.97 -6.70 26.31
C ASN A 467 -10.61 -6.05 26.03
N LEU A 468 -10.20 -5.92 24.77
CA LEU A 468 -8.97 -5.22 24.38
C LEU A 468 -9.04 -3.72 24.76
N LEU A 469 -10.19 -3.07 24.53
CA LEU A 469 -10.41 -1.67 24.94
C LEU A 469 -10.32 -1.50 26.47
N LYS A 470 -10.91 -2.42 27.24
CA LYS A 470 -10.76 -2.44 28.70
C LYS A 470 -9.31 -2.64 29.12
N ALA A 471 -8.59 -3.56 28.50
CA ALA A 471 -7.18 -3.84 28.80
C ALA A 471 -6.29 -2.61 28.53
N HIS A 472 -6.48 -1.94 27.39
CA HIS A 472 -5.84 -0.68 27.06
C HIS A 472 -6.11 0.39 28.12
N ALA A 473 -7.38 0.63 28.44
CA ALA A 473 -7.77 1.65 29.40
C ALA A 473 -7.21 1.37 30.81
N LEU A 474 -7.29 0.12 31.29
CA LEU A 474 -6.71 -0.28 32.58
C LEU A 474 -5.19 -0.04 32.63
N ALA A 475 -4.47 -0.36 31.55
CA ALA A 475 -3.03 -0.10 31.48
C ALA A 475 -2.72 1.42 31.44
N TRP A 476 -3.52 2.21 30.72
CA TRP A 476 -3.38 3.67 30.68
C TRP A 476 -3.60 4.29 32.06
N HIS A 477 -4.70 3.94 32.75
CA HIS A 477 -5.00 4.44 34.10
C HIS A 477 -3.93 4.01 35.11
N LEU A 478 -3.43 2.77 35.02
CA LEU A 478 -2.34 2.30 35.85
C LEU A 478 -1.07 3.15 35.66
N TYR A 479 -0.72 3.46 34.41
CA TYR A 479 0.41 4.32 34.10
C TYR A 479 0.21 5.74 34.65
N ASP A 480 -0.96 6.34 34.38
CA ASP A 480 -1.31 7.69 34.80
C ASP A 480 -1.23 7.87 36.33
N GLN A 481 -1.82 6.93 37.07
CA GLN A 481 -1.93 7.02 38.53
C GLN A 481 -0.62 6.70 39.25
N GLN A 482 0.14 5.70 38.79
CA GLN A 482 1.29 5.17 39.55
C GLN A 482 2.66 5.57 38.98
N PHE A 483 2.77 5.81 37.68
CA PHE A 483 4.07 5.92 36.99
C PHE A 483 4.31 7.27 36.33
N ARG A 484 3.27 7.95 35.82
CA ARG A 484 3.40 9.17 35.02
C ARG A 484 4.14 10.29 35.77
N ARG A 485 3.85 10.48 37.06
CA ARG A 485 4.49 11.53 37.88
C ARG A 485 6.01 11.37 38.00
N SER A 486 6.49 10.14 38.15
CA SER A 486 7.93 9.84 38.32
C SER A 486 8.64 9.64 36.99
N GLN A 487 7.97 9.06 35.99
CA GLN A 487 8.58 8.69 34.72
C GLN A 487 8.43 9.74 33.63
N ARG A 488 7.40 10.60 33.71
CA ARG A 488 7.07 11.68 32.75
C ARG A 488 6.94 11.23 31.30
N GLY A 489 6.55 9.97 31.06
CA GLY A 489 6.30 9.44 29.74
C GLY A 489 4.84 9.63 29.28
N ARG A 490 4.57 9.17 28.07
CA ARG A 490 3.25 9.14 27.45
C ARG A 490 2.90 7.73 26.96
N ILE A 491 1.61 7.42 26.92
CA ILE A 491 1.06 6.13 26.55
C ILE A 491 -0.21 6.28 25.69
N SER A 492 -0.30 5.46 24.65
CA SER A 492 -1.50 5.37 23.81
C SER A 492 -1.65 3.98 23.19
N ILE A 493 -2.63 3.81 22.30
CA ILE A 493 -2.80 2.68 21.40
C ILE A 493 -2.31 3.04 19.99
N ALA A 494 -1.82 2.06 19.23
CA ALA A 494 -1.48 2.23 17.82
C ALA A 494 -2.47 1.46 16.94
N LEU A 495 -3.18 2.17 16.08
CA LEU A 495 -4.24 1.62 15.23
C LEU A 495 -3.75 1.45 13.79
N GLN A 496 -4.08 0.34 13.14
CA GLN A 496 -3.91 0.25 11.70
C GLN A 496 -4.99 1.12 11.02
N ALA A 497 -4.56 2.00 10.13
CA ALA A 497 -5.36 3.04 9.51
C ALA A 497 -5.03 3.15 8.00
N ASP A 498 -5.25 2.05 7.29
CA ASP A 498 -5.24 2.08 5.82
C ASP A 498 -6.41 2.92 5.31
N TRP A 499 -6.17 3.67 4.23
CA TRP A 499 -7.16 4.59 3.71
C TRP A 499 -8.14 3.86 2.78
N VAL A 500 -9.39 4.32 2.77
CA VAL A 500 -10.45 3.77 1.94
C VAL A 500 -11.01 4.91 1.08
N GLU A 501 -10.89 4.76 -0.23
CA GLU A 501 -11.37 5.75 -1.19
C GLU A 501 -12.58 5.18 -1.96
N PRO A 502 -13.64 5.96 -2.19
CA PRO A 502 -14.76 5.53 -3.04
C PRO A 502 -14.26 5.21 -4.46
N ALA A 503 -14.70 4.07 -5.01
CA ALA A 503 -14.34 3.65 -6.37
C ALA A 503 -14.86 4.64 -7.42
N CYS A 504 -16.08 5.17 -7.23
CA CYS A 504 -16.61 6.28 -7.98
C CYS A 504 -16.71 7.55 -7.10
N PRO A 505 -15.80 8.54 -7.25
CA PRO A 505 -15.77 9.75 -6.41
C PRO A 505 -17.03 10.63 -6.47
N LEU A 506 -17.88 10.44 -7.48
CA LEU A 506 -19.15 11.15 -7.65
C LEU A 506 -20.35 10.36 -7.12
N SER A 507 -20.21 9.05 -6.84
CA SER A 507 -21.27 8.19 -6.32
C SER A 507 -21.48 8.44 -4.82
N PRO A 508 -22.66 8.92 -4.38
CA PRO A 508 -22.92 9.11 -2.96
C PRO A 508 -22.89 7.79 -2.18
N ARG A 509 -23.33 6.69 -2.81
CA ARG A 509 -23.32 5.35 -2.20
C ARG A 509 -21.90 4.88 -1.94
N ASP A 510 -20.98 5.09 -2.89
CA ASP A 510 -19.58 4.72 -2.70
C ASP A 510 -18.93 5.52 -1.55
N LYS A 511 -19.30 6.79 -1.39
CA LYS A 511 -18.85 7.60 -0.24
C LYS A 511 -19.37 7.08 1.09
N GLU A 512 -20.65 6.70 1.14
CA GLU A 512 -21.26 6.13 2.34
C GLU A 512 -20.62 4.80 2.73
N VAL A 513 -20.33 3.92 1.76
CA VAL A 513 -19.64 2.65 2.07
C VAL A 513 -18.17 2.87 2.44
N ALA A 514 -17.49 3.85 1.84
CA ALA A 514 -16.12 4.21 2.24
C ALA A 514 -16.08 4.67 3.71
N GLU A 515 -16.99 5.56 4.11
CA GLU A 515 -17.10 5.98 5.52
C GLU A 515 -17.46 4.79 6.41
N ARG A 516 -18.39 3.92 6.00
CA ARG A 516 -18.72 2.69 6.75
C ARG A 516 -17.49 1.82 6.96
N VAL A 517 -16.68 1.54 5.93
CA VAL A 517 -15.48 0.71 6.08
C VAL A 517 -14.46 1.38 7.01
N LEU A 518 -14.23 2.69 6.88
CA LEU A 518 -13.35 3.44 7.80
C LEU A 518 -13.80 3.35 9.26
N GLU A 519 -15.11 3.37 9.51
CA GLU A 519 -15.67 3.21 10.86
C GLU A 519 -15.43 1.82 11.43
N PHE A 520 -15.49 0.76 10.61
CA PHE A 520 -15.21 -0.61 11.05
C PHE A 520 -13.70 -0.88 11.20
N ASP A 521 -12.87 -0.32 10.33
CA ASP A 521 -11.42 -0.53 10.35
C ASP A 521 -10.72 0.30 11.42
N ILE A 522 -11.08 1.58 11.56
CA ILE A 522 -10.42 2.56 12.45
C ILE A 522 -11.35 2.97 13.60
N GLY A 523 -12.57 3.39 13.26
CA GLY A 523 -13.54 3.93 14.22
C GLY A 523 -13.86 2.96 15.36
N TRP A 524 -13.90 1.66 15.09
CA TRP A 524 -14.29 0.64 16.06
C TRP A 524 -13.47 0.70 17.35
N LEU A 525 -12.15 0.91 17.26
CA LEU A 525 -11.29 1.06 18.42
C LEU A 525 -10.98 2.53 18.73
N ALA A 526 -11.03 3.43 17.74
CA ALA A 526 -10.73 4.83 17.94
C ALA A 526 -11.86 5.62 18.62
N GLU A 527 -13.11 5.45 18.20
CA GLU A 527 -14.26 6.22 18.70
C GLU A 527 -14.48 6.05 20.22
N PRO A 528 -14.36 4.83 20.81
CA PRO A 528 -14.44 4.67 22.25
C PRO A 528 -13.32 5.37 23.04
N ILE A 529 -12.14 5.53 22.45
CA ILE A 529 -10.95 6.09 23.14
C ILE A 529 -10.88 7.61 22.93
N PHE A 530 -10.93 8.05 21.68
CA PHE A 530 -10.67 9.43 21.26
C PHE A 530 -11.93 10.30 21.12
N GLY A 531 -13.10 9.68 20.91
CA GLY A 531 -14.35 10.36 20.60
C GLY A 531 -15.37 10.31 21.73
N SER A 532 -16.54 9.75 21.41
CA SER A 532 -17.73 9.72 22.26
C SER A 532 -17.62 8.84 23.51
N GLY A 533 -16.69 7.87 23.53
CA GLY A 533 -16.65 6.86 24.60
C GLY A 533 -17.52 5.63 24.34
N ASP A 534 -18.22 5.57 23.20
CA ASP A 534 -19.01 4.43 22.74
C ASP A 534 -18.50 3.95 21.37
N TYR A 535 -19.05 2.85 20.86
CA TYR A 535 -18.75 2.40 19.50
C TYR A 535 -19.31 3.37 18.45
N PRO A 536 -18.71 3.41 17.23
CA PRO A 536 -19.21 4.25 16.15
C PRO A 536 -20.69 4.07 15.88
N ARG A 537 -21.41 5.18 15.72
CA ARG A 537 -22.85 5.14 15.44
C ARG A 537 -23.15 4.43 14.13
N VAL A 538 -22.37 4.70 13.08
CA VAL A 538 -22.52 4.04 11.76
C VAL A 538 -22.41 2.52 11.89
N MET A 539 -21.46 2.04 12.69
CA MET A 539 -21.27 0.62 12.97
C MET A 539 -22.48 0.03 13.69
N ARG A 540 -22.96 0.67 14.76
CA ARG A 540 -24.11 0.20 15.54
C ARG A 540 -25.41 0.21 14.72
N ASP A 541 -25.65 1.27 13.96
CA ASP A 541 -26.83 1.44 13.12
C ASP A 541 -26.85 0.37 12.00
N TRP A 542 -25.69 0.10 11.35
CA TRP A 542 -25.56 -0.94 10.33
C TRP A 542 -25.89 -2.34 10.87
N LEU A 543 -25.31 -2.71 12.01
CA LEU A 543 -25.53 -4.03 12.60
C LEU A 543 -26.98 -4.22 13.07
N THR A 544 -27.58 -3.18 13.65
CA THR A 544 -28.98 -3.18 14.07
C THR A 544 -29.92 -3.38 12.89
N GLN A 545 -29.68 -2.70 11.76
CA GLN A 545 -30.47 -2.87 10.53
C GLN A 545 -30.40 -4.29 9.98
N ARG A 546 -29.29 -5.01 10.21
CA ARG A 546 -29.09 -6.40 9.80
C ARG A 546 -29.62 -7.42 10.82
N ASN A 547 -30.25 -6.97 11.91
CA ASN A 547 -30.63 -7.81 13.04
C ASN A 547 -29.45 -8.56 13.69
N ASP A 548 -28.23 -8.02 13.58
CA ASP A 548 -27.03 -8.50 14.25
C ASP A 548 -26.79 -7.68 15.52
N TYR A 549 -27.16 -8.23 16.67
CA TYR A 549 -27.03 -7.58 17.98
C TYR A 549 -25.78 -8.04 18.74
N LEU A 550 -24.77 -8.60 18.06
CA LEU A 550 -23.57 -9.14 18.69
C LEU A 550 -22.62 -8.05 19.23
N LEU A 551 -22.77 -6.79 18.80
CA LEU A 551 -21.97 -5.67 19.30
C LEU A 551 -22.43 -5.28 20.72
N PRO A 552 -21.59 -5.45 21.76
CA PRO A 552 -21.98 -5.12 23.12
C PRO A 552 -22.23 -3.61 23.31
N TYR A 553 -22.99 -3.29 24.35
CA TYR A 553 -23.11 -1.91 24.84
C TYR A 553 -22.07 -1.67 25.92
N PHE A 554 -21.49 -0.48 25.94
CA PHE A 554 -20.70 -0.04 27.09
C PHE A 554 -21.63 0.40 28.21
N THR A 555 -21.40 -0.11 29.40
CA THR A 555 -21.96 0.45 30.64
C THR A 555 -21.34 1.82 30.91
N GLU A 556 -22.00 2.65 31.72
CA GLU A 556 -21.47 3.99 32.06
C GLU A 556 -20.10 3.94 32.77
N ASP A 557 -19.81 2.87 33.52
CA ASP A 557 -18.50 2.66 34.12
C ASP A 557 -17.43 2.36 33.07
N GLU A 558 -17.76 1.55 32.07
CA GLU A 558 -16.84 1.23 30.98
C GLU A 558 -16.59 2.44 30.07
N LYS A 559 -17.63 3.22 29.77
CA LYS A 559 -17.49 4.48 29.02
C LYS A 559 -16.53 5.43 29.74
N ARG A 560 -16.72 5.61 31.06
CA ARG A 560 -15.84 6.46 31.89
C ARG A 560 -14.42 5.91 31.99
N LEU A 561 -14.26 4.59 31.98
CA LEU A 561 -12.94 3.96 32.01
C LEU A 561 -12.17 4.19 30.70
N ILE A 562 -12.82 4.01 29.55
CA ILE A 562 -12.15 3.97 28.23
C ILE A 562 -12.01 5.37 27.62
N ARG A 563 -13.02 6.23 27.78
CA ARG A 563 -13.01 7.55 27.14
C ARG A 563 -11.86 8.40 27.65
N GLY A 564 -11.04 8.90 26.75
CA GLY A 564 -9.90 9.76 27.08
C GLY A 564 -8.66 9.03 27.57
N SER A 565 -8.59 7.70 27.44
CA SER A 565 -7.42 6.91 27.85
C SER A 565 -6.25 6.98 26.84
N PHE A 566 -5.87 8.19 26.40
CA PHE A 566 -4.79 8.39 25.42
C PHE A 566 -4.02 9.68 25.69
N ASP A 567 -2.74 9.70 25.29
CA ASP A 567 -1.90 10.91 25.35
C ASP A 567 -1.55 11.49 23.96
N PHE A 568 -1.67 10.66 22.93
CA PHE A 568 -1.40 10.98 21.52
C PHE A 568 -2.15 9.99 20.63
N LEU A 569 -2.29 10.31 19.35
CA LEU A 569 -2.82 9.39 18.35
C LEU A 569 -1.64 8.70 17.65
N ALA A 570 -1.61 7.37 17.64
CA ALA A 570 -0.65 6.61 16.85
C ALA A 570 -1.37 5.79 15.79
N LEU A 571 -0.91 5.93 14.55
CA LEU A 571 -1.46 5.20 13.41
C LEU A 571 -0.38 4.48 12.61
N SER A 572 -0.73 3.32 12.09
CA SER A 572 0.05 2.56 11.13
C SER A 572 -0.69 2.58 9.80
N HIS A 573 -0.05 3.08 8.75
CA HIS A 573 -0.68 3.21 7.45
C HIS A 573 0.25 2.59 6.42
N TYR A 574 -0.29 1.82 5.48
CA TYR A 574 0.52 1.13 4.48
C TYR A 574 0.01 1.40 3.06
N THR A 575 -1.31 1.38 2.85
CA THR A 575 -1.91 1.44 1.52
C THR A 575 -3.27 2.15 1.52
N THR A 576 -3.82 2.34 0.33
CA THR A 576 -5.22 2.70 0.09
C THR A 576 -5.93 1.58 -0.66
N ILE A 577 -7.19 1.32 -0.34
CA ILE A 577 -8.09 0.45 -1.11
C ILE A 577 -9.24 1.27 -1.71
N LEU A 578 -9.83 0.75 -2.79
CA LEU A 578 -11.05 1.30 -3.35
C LEU A 578 -12.25 0.46 -2.92
N VAL A 579 -13.40 1.12 -2.74
CA VAL A 579 -14.64 0.44 -2.38
C VAL A 579 -15.81 0.93 -3.21
N GLY A 580 -16.65 -0.01 -3.65
CA GLY A 580 -17.89 0.27 -4.39
C GLY A 580 -19.10 -0.38 -3.71
N TRP A 581 -20.28 0.21 -3.89
CA TRP A 581 -21.54 -0.36 -3.40
C TRP A 581 -22.03 -1.55 -4.24
N GLU A 582 -21.87 -1.48 -5.57
CA GLU A 582 -22.41 -2.50 -6.48
C GLU A 582 -21.65 -3.84 -6.39
N LYS A 583 -22.40 -4.95 -6.34
CA LYS A 583 -21.86 -6.32 -6.29
C LYS A 583 -21.47 -6.78 -7.70
N GLU A 584 -20.21 -6.62 -8.06
CA GLU A 584 -19.71 -6.92 -9.42
C GLU A 584 -18.87 -8.21 -9.48
N ASP A 585 -18.06 -8.50 -8.47
CA ASP A 585 -17.30 -9.74 -8.33
C ASP A 585 -17.66 -10.41 -7.00
N PRO A 586 -18.51 -11.46 -7.00
CA PRO A 586 -18.90 -12.17 -5.80
C PRO A 586 -17.72 -12.73 -4.99
N GLY A 587 -16.58 -13.02 -5.62
CA GLY A 587 -15.39 -13.52 -4.92
C GLY A 587 -14.62 -12.45 -4.14
N LYS A 588 -14.86 -11.17 -4.43
CA LYS A 588 -14.25 -10.00 -3.78
C LYS A 588 -15.26 -9.10 -3.07
N TYR A 589 -16.52 -9.53 -3.02
CA TYR A 589 -17.59 -8.81 -2.35
C TYR A 589 -17.66 -9.25 -0.89
N ASN A 590 -17.57 -8.27 0.02
CA ASN A 590 -17.76 -8.51 1.43
C ASN A 590 -19.25 -8.40 1.76
N ASP A 591 -19.93 -9.56 1.87
CA ASP A 591 -21.37 -9.62 2.18
C ASP A 591 -21.71 -9.08 3.59
N TYR A 592 -20.74 -9.02 4.51
CA TYR A 592 -20.95 -8.52 5.87
C TYR A 592 -21.09 -6.99 5.90
N LEU A 593 -20.22 -6.30 5.16
CA LEU A 593 -20.21 -4.84 5.05
C LEU A 593 -20.92 -4.33 3.80
N GLU A 594 -21.44 -5.23 2.95
CA GLU A 594 -22.03 -4.93 1.64
C GLU A 594 -21.17 -3.97 0.82
N VAL A 595 -19.96 -4.44 0.52
CA VAL A 595 -18.96 -3.63 -0.18
C VAL A 595 -18.13 -4.46 -1.13
N GLN A 596 -17.94 -3.94 -2.33
CA GLN A 596 -17.01 -4.47 -3.32
C GLN A 596 -15.62 -3.88 -3.07
N GLU A 597 -14.67 -4.68 -2.62
CA GLU A 597 -13.29 -4.24 -2.49
C GLU A 597 -12.60 -4.27 -3.87
N MET A 598 -11.90 -3.18 -4.19
CA MET A 598 -11.27 -2.94 -5.48
C MET A 598 -9.89 -2.28 -5.29
N THR A 599 -9.09 -2.29 -6.35
CA THR A 599 -7.82 -1.55 -6.43
C THR A 599 -7.69 -0.89 -7.79
N ASP A 600 -7.09 0.29 -7.82
CA ASP A 600 -6.78 0.95 -9.09
C ASP A 600 -5.56 0.27 -9.71
N SER A 601 -5.78 -0.47 -10.79
CA SER A 601 -4.71 -1.16 -11.51
C SER A 601 -3.67 -0.22 -12.16
N THR A 602 -3.89 1.10 -12.15
CA THR A 602 -2.91 2.10 -12.60
C THR A 602 -1.94 2.53 -11.51
N TRP A 603 -2.22 2.22 -10.24
CA TRP A 603 -1.28 2.45 -9.15
C TRP A 603 -0.08 1.50 -9.26
N LEU A 604 1.09 2.02 -8.89
CA LEU A 604 2.27 1.18 -8.68
C LEU A 604 1.97 0.24 -7.51
N SER A 605 2.35 -1.04 -7.64
CA SER A 605 2.13 -2.04 -6.60
C SER A 605 3.38 -2.87 -6.33
N SER A 606 3.48 -3.38 -5.11
CA SER A 606 4.56 -4.28 -4.72
C SER A 606 4.30 -5.72 -5.20
N PRO A 607 5.31 -6.61 -5.15
CA PRO A 607 5.12 -8.04 -5.40
C PRO A 607 4.07 -8.68 -4.48
N GLY A 608 3.91 -8.16 -3.25
CA GLY A 608 2.83 -8.51 -2.33
C GLY A 608 1.44 -7.98 -2.74
N GLN A 609 1.31 -7.33 -3.89
CA GLN A 609 0.09 -6.68 -4.40
C GLN A 609 -0.44 -5.54 -3.50
N VAL A 610 0.45 -4.87 -2.77
CA VAL A 610 0.12 -3.68 -1.98
C VAL A 610 0.25 -2.44 -2.86
N ALA A 611 -0.76 -1.56 -2.86
CA ALA A 611 -0.76 -0.36 -3.70
C ALA A 611 0.05 0.78 -3.06
N VAL A 612 0.80 1.50 -3.88
CA VAL A 612 1.57 2.68 -3.46
C VAL A 612 0.74 3.92 -3.75
N VAL A 613 0.11 4.46 -2.69
CA VAL A 613 -0.84 5.59 -2.78
C VAL A 613 -0.48 6.65 -1.74
N PRO A 614 0.55 7.48 -1.99
CA PRO A 614 1.09 8.40 -1.00
C PRO A 614 0.06 9.37 -0.40
N TRP A 615 -0.79 9.95 -1.25
CA TRP A 615 -1.82 10.91 -0.82
C TRP A 615 -2.88 10.27 0.11
N GLY A 616 -2.99 8.94 0.14
CA GLY A 616 -3.86 8.21 1.06
C GLY A 616 -3.48 8.45 2.53
N LEU A 617 -2.17 8.58 2.82
CA LEU A 617 -1.69 8.94 4.16
C LEU A 617 -2.18 10.33 4.57
N ARG A 618 -2.08 11.31 3.67
CA ARG A 618 -2.59 12.67 3.92
C ARG A 618 -4.11 12.67 4.12
N LYS A 619 -4.85 11.89 3.35
CA LYS A 619 -6.32 11.75 3.49
C LYS A 619 -6.72 11.18 4.84
N VAL A 620 -6.09 10.08 5.28
CA VAL A 620 -6.42 9.47 6.58
C VAL A 620 -6.05 10.37 7.75
N LEU A 621 -4.94 11.11 7.67
CA LEU A 621 -4.57 12.11 8.68
C LEU A 621 -5.63 13.21 8.81
N ASN A 622 -6.12 13.73 7.68
CA ASN A 622 -7.20 14.72 7.67
C ASN A 622 -8.52 14.17 8.20
N TRP A 623 -8.89 12.94 7.82
CA TRP A 623 -10.09 12.29 8.35
C TRP A 623 -10.03 12.13 9.87
N LEU A 624 -8.88 11.70 10.41
CA LEU A 624 -8.65 11.57 11.85
C LEU A 624 -8.75 12.93 12.56
N LYS A 625 -8.15 13.99 12.01
CA LYS A 625 -8.27 15.36 12.58
C LYS A 625 -9.71 15.87 12.55
N LEU A 626 -10.44 15.63 11.46
CA LEU A 626 -11.85 16.02 11.35
C LEU A 626 -12.71 15.30 12.41
N LYS A 627 -12.43 14.02 12.66
CA LYS A 627 -13.24 13.17 13.54
C LYS A 627 -12.92 13.35 15.03
N TYR A 628 -11.63 13.39 15.37
CA TYR A 628 -11.17 13.38 16.77
C TYR A 628 -10.52 14.70 17.22
N GLY A 629 -10.50 15.70 16.33
CA GLY A 629 -9.89 16.98 16.60
C GLY A 629 -8.37 16.97 16.44
N ASP A 630 -7.75 18.08 16.85
CA ASP A 630 -6.34 18.35 16.61
C ASP A 630 -5.43 17.73 17.70
N LEU A 631 -5.16 16.44 17.54
CA LEU A 631 -4.36 15.62 18.46
C LEU A 631 -2.89 15.49 18.01
N PRO A 632 -1.92 15.40 18.95
CA PRO A 632 -0.55 15.03 18.60
C PRO A 632 -0.53 13.64 17.95
N THR A 633 -0.06 13.57 16.71
CA THR A 633 -0.19 12.39 15.86
C THR A 633 1.18 11.80 15.51
N TYR A 634 1.34 10.49 15.65
CA TYR A 634 2.52 9.73 15.27
C TYR A 634 2.15 8.72 14.17
N ILE A 635 2.92 8.72 13.08
CA ILE A 635 2.90 7.62 12.12
C ILE A 635 3.86 6.57 12.65
N ILE A 636 3.33 5.57 13.35
CA ILE A 636 4.11 4.60 14.12
C ILE A 636 4.60 3.42 13.30
N SER A 637 4.07 3.23 12.09
CA SER A 637 4.55 2.28 11.10
C SER A 637 4.08 2.67 9.70
N ASN A 638 5.02 2.79 8.75
CA ASN A 638 4.74 2.99 7.32
C ASN A 638 5.88 2.39 6.48
N GLY A 639 5.55 1.54 5.50
CA GLY A 639 6.55 0.82 4.73
C GLY A 639 5.97 -0.12 3.68
N ILE A 640 6.87 -0.67 2.85
CA ILE A 640 6.52 -1.53 1.71
C ILE A 640 7.52 -2.68 1.57
N ASP A 641 7.07 -3.81 1.01
CA ASP A 641 7.93 -4.95 0.69
C ASP A 641 8.84 -4.68 -0.52
N ASP A 642 9.95 -5.42 -0.60
CA ASP A 642 10.97 -5.34 -1.64
C ASP A 642 10.36 -5.53 -3.03
N ASP A 643 10.94 -4.84 -4.01
CA ASP A 643 10.68 -5.11 -5.42
C ASP A 643 11.25 -6.47 -5.87
N LEU A 644 10.94 -6.88 -7.11
CA LEU A 644 11.47 -8.11 -7.70
C LEU A 644 13.01 -8.11 -7.85
N HIS A 645 13.65 -6.93 -7.80
CA HIS A 645 15.08 -6.71 -7.93
C HIS A 645 15.66 -6.09 -6.65
N ALA A 646 15.44 -6.76 -5.50
CA ALA A 646 15.75 -6.30 -4.13
C ALA A 646 17.17 -5.74 -3.89
N ALA A 647 18.07 -5.86 -4.86
CA ALA A 647 19.36 -5.17 -4.92
C ALA A 647 19.23 -3.64 -5.05
N GLN A 648 18.28 -3.15 -5.86
CA GLN A 648 18.13 -1.73 -6.20
C GLN A 648 17.19 -0.99 -5.25
N ASP A 649 16.20 -1.70 -4.68
CA ASP A 649 15.29 -1.16 -3.67
C ASP A 649 14.56 0.12 -4.11
N ALA A 650 14.28 0.21 -5.41
CA ALA A 650 13.80 1.44 -6.04
C ALA A 650 12.35 1.74 -5.63
N LEU A 651 11.53 0.69 -5.47
CA LEU A 651 10.15 0.82 -5.00
C LEU A 651 10.07 1.43 -3.60
N ARG A 652 10.90 0.95 -2.65
CA ARG A 652 10.90 1.48 -1.28
C ARG A 652 11.42 2.90 -1.21
N VAL A 653 12.47 3.22 -1.96
CA VAL A 653 12.98 4.60 -2.05
C VAL A 653 11.87 5.54 -2.55
N TYR A 654 11.18 5.17 -3.63
CA TYR A 654 10.04 5.94 -4.14
C TYR A 654 8.89 6.02 -3.12
N TYR A 655 8.54 4.91 -2.47
CA TYR A 655 7.50 4.86 -1.45
C TYR A 655 7.81 5.82 -0.30
N MET A 656 8.97 5.70 0.32
CA MET A 656 9.37 6.52 1.48
C MET A 656 9.43 8.00 1.12
N HIS A 657 10.03 8.35 -0.02
CA HIS A 657 10.09 9.73 -0.48
C HIS A 657 8.68 10.35 -0.53
N ASN A 658 7.76 9.72 -1.25
CA ASN A 658 6.45 10.31 -1.48
C ASN A 658 5.55 10.26 -0.23
N TYR A 659 5.57 9.19 0.56
CA TYR A 659 4.76 9.10 1.78
C TYR A 659 5.22 10.10 2.85
N VAL A 660 6.54 10.27 3.03
CA VAL A 660 7.06 11.30 3.94
C VAL A 660 6.72 12.70 3.42
N ASN A 661 6.76 12.93 2.10
CA ASN A 661 6.38 14.23 1.53
C ASN A 661 4.89 14.55 1.71
N GLU A 662 4.00 13.56 1.57
CA GLU A 662 2.57 13.73 1.86
C GLU A 662 2.29 13.96 3.36
N ALA A 663 3.08 13.34 4.24
CA ALA A 663 3.05 13.65 5.67
C ALA A 663 3.52 15.09 5.95
N LEU A 664 4.51 15.60 5.20
CA LEU A 664 4.94 17.00 5.28
C LEU A 664 3.83 17.95 4.79
N LYS A 665 3.12 17.61 3.70
CA LYS A 665 1.95 18.37 3.25
C LYS A 665 0.85 18.42 4.31
N ALA A 666 0.58 17.29 4.97
CA ALA A 666 -0.36 17.25 6.09
C ALA A 666 0.05 18.19 7.23
N TYR A 667 1.34 18.27 7.55
CA TYR A 667 1.86 19.20 8.56
C TYR A 667 1.75 20.67 8.11
N VAL A 668 2.26 21.01 6.92
CA VAL A 668 2.40 22.41 6.46
C VAL A 668 1.08 22.97 5.92
N LEU A 669 0.37 22.22 5.07
CA LEU A 669 -0.81 22.71 4.34
C LEU A 669 -2.10 22.48 5.13
N ASP A 670 -2.19 21.38 5.87
CA ASP A 670 -3.42 20.99 6.58
C ASP A 670 -3.37 21.26 8.10
N GLY A 671 -2.20 21.70 8.60
CA GLY A 671 -1.97 22.01 10.00
C GLY A 671 -2.16 20.81 10.93
N ILE A 672 -1.80 19.60 10.48
CA ILE A 672 -1.81 18.40 11.31
C ILE A 672 -0.66 18.46 12.32
N LYS A 673 -0.93 18.25 13.62
CA LYS A 673 0.11 18.16 14.66
C LYS A 673 0.90 16.85 14.58
N LEU A 674 1.68 16.70 13.52
CA LEU A 674 2.51 15.53 13.29
C LEU A 674 3.78 15.59 14.15
N CYS A 675 4.03 14.54 14.92
CA CYS A 675 5.11 14.49 15.90
C CYS A 675 6.18 13.44 15.62
N GLY A 676 5.95 12.53 14.67
CA GLY A 676 6.94 11.56 14.26
C GLY A 676 6.50 10.65 13.13
N TYR A 677 7.51 10.04 12.49
CA TYR A 677 7.36 9.10 11.39
C TYR A 677 8.30 7.91 11.62
N PHE A 678 7.75 6.70 11.52
CA PHE A 678 8.47 5.46 11.80
C PHE A 678 8.43 4.55 10.58
N ALA A 679 9.61 4.31 9.99
CA ALA A 679 9.76 3.45 8.81
C ALA A 679 9.64 1.97 9.18
N TYR A 680 8.84 1.23 8.41
CA TYR A 680 8.68 -0.22 8.51
C TYR A 680 9.44 -0.92 7.37
N SER A 681 10.42 -1.79 7.62
CA SER A 681 10.95 -2.28 8.90
C SER A 681 12.47 -2.11 8.99
N PHE A 682 13.04 -2.37 10.17
CA PHE A 682 14.48 -2.26 10.39
C PHE A 682 15.29 -3.24 9.54
N ASN A 683 14.93 -4.53 9.51
CA ASN A 683 15.73 -5.56 8.85
C ASN A 683 14.90 -6.77 8.35
N ASP A 684 15.43 -7.46 7.34
CA ASP A 684 14.77 -8.61 6.71
C ASP A 684 14.82 -9.89 7.56
N ARG A 685 15.62 -9.95 8.63
CA ARG A 685 15.68 -11.13 9.50
C ARG A 685 14.42 -11.26 10.34
N THR A 686 13.94 -10.15 10.90
CA THR A 686 12.73 -10.11 11.74
C THR A 686 11.47 -9.86 10.91
N ALA A 687 11.57 -9.10 9.82
CA ALA A 687 10.46 -8.81 8.91
C ALA A 687 10.92 -8.98 7.45
N PRO A 688 10.88 -10.22 6.91
CA PRO A 688 11.38 -10.54 5.58
C PRO A 688 10.81 -9.66 4.48
N LYS A 689 11.68 -9.13 3.62
CA LYS A 689 11.40 -8.22 2.49
C LYS A 689 10.99 -6.81 2.87
N PHE A 690 10.78 -6.46 4.14
CA PHE A 690 10.40 -5.10 4.55
C PHE A 690 11.58 -4.28 5.08
N GLY A 691 12.72 -4.93 5.34
CA GLY A 691 13.84 -4.33 6.06
C GLY A 691 14.60 -3.29 5.25
N LEU A 692 15.02 -2.20 5.90
CA LEU A 692 16.03 -1.27 5.39
C LEU A 692 17.43 -1.91 5.35
N TYR A 693 17.66 -2.94 6.17
CA TYR A 693 18.84 -3.79 6.11
C TYR A 693 18.50 -5.16 5.55
N ARG A 694 19.28 -5.58 4.54
CA ARG A 694 19.27 -6.96 4.05
C ARG A 694 19.99 -7.86 5.04
N TYR A 695 19.43 -9.03 5.31
CA TYR A 695 20.10 -10.08 6.08
C TYR A 695 20.48 -11.26 5.17
N ALA A 696 21.77 -11.42 4.90
CA ALA A 696 22.29 -12.51 4.07
C ALA A 696 23.58 -13.07 4.69
N ALA A 697 23.72 -14.40 4.73
CA ALA A 697 24.91 -15.09 5.25
C ALA A 697 25.36 -14.59 6.65
N ASN A 698 24.41 -14.33 7.56
CA ASN A 698 24.64 -13.79 8.92
C ASN A 698 25.27 -12.38 8.95
N GLN A 699 25.13 -11.60 7.90
CA GLN A 699 25.56 -10.20 7.82
C GLN A 699 24.37 -9.30 7.51
N PHE A 700 24.41 -8.08 8.08
CA PHE A 700 23.46 -7.02 7.78
C PHE A 700 24.11 -6.05 6.79
N GLU A 701 23.46 -5.85 5.65
CA GLU A 701 23.92 -4.91 4.62
C GLU A 701 22.88 -3.79 4.44
N PRO A 702 23.29 -2.52 4.46
CA PRO A 702 22.35 -1.41 4.25
C PRO A 702 21.85 -1.36 2.81
N LYS A 703 20.53 -1.30 2.62
CA LYS A 703 19.92 -1.09 1.30
C LYS A 703 19.96 0.39 0.90
N PRO A 704 19.73 0.72 -0.39
CA PRO A 704 19.59 2.10 -0.85
C PRO A 704 18.54 2.92 -0.09
N SER A 705 17.42 2.30 0.33
CA SER A 705 16.39 2.95 1.16
C SER A 705 16.92 3.42 2.51
N MET A 706 17.83 2.69 3.16
CA MET A 706 18.46 3.12 4.42
C MET A 706 19.18 4.46 4.23
N LYS A 707 20.02 4.54 3.19
CA LYS A 707 20.76 5.77 2.87
C LYS A 707 19.84 6.93 2.50
N HIS A 708 18.77 6.64 1.76
CA HIS A 708 17.78 7.63 1.38
C HIS A 708 17.00 8.15 2.60
N TYR A 709 16.58 7.26 3.51
CA TYR A 709 15.88 7.65 4.72
C TYR A 709 16.76 8.46 5.65
N ARG A 710 18.02 8.03 5.86
CA ARG A 710 19.02 8.82 6.58
C ARG A 710 19.14 10.23 6.02
N LYS A 711 19.19 10.38 4.69
CA LYS A 711 19.24 11.71 4.07
C LYS A 711 18.02 12.57 4.44
N ILE A 712 16.81 12.00 4.39
CA ILE A 712 15.59 12.71 4.81
C ILE A 712 15.66 13.13 6.28
N ILE A 713 16.23 12.28 7.16
CA ILE A 713 16.42 12.59 8.58
C ILE A 713 17.44 13.72 8.77
N ASP A 714 18.60 13.61 8.10
CA ASP A 714 19.68 14.60 8.14
C ASP A 714 19.21 15.97 7.65
N ASP A 715 18.39 15.98 6.60
CA ASP A 715 17.79 17.19 6.02
C ASP A 715 16.51 17.64 6.76
N ASN A 716 16.04 16.86 7.75
CA ASN A 716 14.79 17.04 8.47
C ASN A 716 13.57 17.31 7.56
N GLY A 717 13.46 16.56 6.45
CA GLY A 717 12.42 16.72 5.44
C GLY A 717 12.98 16.88 4.03
N PHE A 718 12.44 17.85 3.28
CA PHE A 718 12.78 18.13 1.88
C PHE A 718 13.07 19.63 1.69
N PRO A 719 14.15 20.17 2.29
CA PRO A 719 14.47 21.58 2.17
C PRO A 719 14.80 21.95 0.73
N GLY A 720 14.22 23.04 0.25
CA GLY A 720 14.62 23.71 -0.99
C GLY A 720 15.93 24.51 -0.84
N PRO A 721 16.49 25.00 -1.97
CA PRO A 721 17.74 25.77 -2.00
C PRO A 721 17.71 27.05 -1.14
N GLU A 722 16.53 27.66 -0.97
CA GLU A 722 16.36 28.87 -0.14
C GLU A 722 16.16 28.56 1.36
N THR A 723 15.80 27.32 1.71
CA THR A 723 15.61 26.85 3.09
C THR A 723 16.81 26.11 3.68
N LEU A 724 17.87 25.89 2.88
CA LEU A 724 19.17 25.38 3.30
C LEU A 724 19.86 26.41 4.23
N GLY A 725 19.47 26.42 5.50
CA GLY A 725 20.00 27.37 6.49
C GLY A 725 19.11 27.64 7.70
N GLY A 726 17.89 27.10 7.76
CA GLY A 726 17.05 27.14 8.95
C GLY A 726 17.61 26.23 10.05
N PHE A 727 18.72 26.61 10.68
CA PHE A 727 19.22 25.98 11.89
C PHE A 727 18.09 25.97 12.92
N CYS A 728 17.71 24.78 13.40
CA CYS A 728 16.85 24.63 14.55
C CYS A 728 17.47 25.37 15.75
N PRO A 729 16.94 26.54 16.17
CA PRO A 729 17.48 27.24 17.32
C PRO A 729 17.09 26.44 18.56
N GLU A 730 18.03 26.23 19.49
CA GLU A 730 17.79 25.52 20.76
C GLU A 730 16.63 26.12 21.59
N GLU A 731 16.14 27.33 21.26
CA GLU A 731 15.05 28.02 21.95
C GLU A 731 13.62 27.60 21.54
N PHE A 732 13.40 26.98 20.37
CA PHE A 732 12.04 26.57 19.93
C PHE A 732 11.58 25.21 20.47
N THR A 733 12.45 24.53 21.22
CA THR A 733 12.29 23.18 21.76
C THR A 733 11.15 23.00 22.77
N LEU A 734 10.46 24.08 23.16
CA LEU A 734 9.44 24.11 24.22
C LEU A 734 8.01 24.39 23.72
N ILE A 735 7.80 24.76 22.46
CA ILE A 735 6.55 25.43 22.03
C ILE A 735 5.48 24.45 21.50
N LEU A 736 5.85 23.21 21.14
CA LEU A 736 4.90 22.14 20.82
C LEU A 736 5.07 21.00 21.84
N LYS A 737 3.97 20.45 22.37
CA LYS A 737 3.99 19.30 23.31
C LYS A 737 4.47 17.99 22.63
N CYS A 738 5.62 18.00 21.98
CA CYS A 738 6.32 16.89 21.34
C CYS A 738 7.83 17.20 21.28
N PRO A 739 8.75 16.45 21.94
CA PRO A 739 8.85 15.87 23.29
C PRO A 739 9.98 16.52 24.15
N TYR A 740 10.24 15.96 25.34
CA TYR A 740 11.29 16.35 26.29
C TYR A 740 12.72 15.94 25.87
N PHE A 741 13.70 16.81 26.13
CA PHE A 741 15.14 16.54 26.06
C PHE A 741 15.68 15.83 27.31
N ILE A 742 16.66 14.93 27.12
CA ILE A 742 17.52 14.38 28.17
C ILE A 742 18.68 15.37 28.37
N CYS A 743 18.57 16.26 29.36
CA CYS A 743 19.77 16.91 29.90
C CYS A 743 20.41 15.96 30.91
N ALA A 744 21.56 15.40 30.56
CA ALA A 744 22.45 14.76 31.51
C ALA A 744 23.00 15.85 32.45
N CYS A 745 22.61 15.80 33.73
CA CYS A 745 23.26 16.60 34.76
C CYS A 745 24.70 16.08 34.93
N HIS A 746 25.68 16.82 34.41
CA HIS A 746 27.05 16.73 34.91
C HIS A 746 27.12 17.54 36.21
N GLU A 747 27.38 16.86 37.33
CA GLU A 747 27.84 17.51 38.56
C GLU A 747 29.17 18.23 38.27
N PRO A 748 29.30 19.54 38.57
CA PRO A 748 30.59 20.19 38.53
C PRO A 748 31.38 19.83 39.79
N ASN A 749 32.60 19.32 39.59
CA ASN A 749 33.62 19.18 40.62
C ASN A 749 33.85 20.51 41.35
N ASP A 750 33.84 20.47 42.69
CA ASP A 750 34.35 21.52 43.57
C ASP A 750 35.84 21.80 43.32
N PRO A 751 36.27 23.08 43.35
CA PRO A 751 37.59 23.43 43.84
C PRO A 751 37.51 24.38 45.06
N PRO A 752 38.59 24.47 45.87
CA PRO A 752 38.50 24.83 47.27
C PRO A 752 38.38 26.34 47.52
N LYS A 753 37.74 26.68 48.65
CA LYS A 753 37.64 28.03 49.25
C LYS A 753 39.01 28.71 49.39
N PRO A 754 38.99 30.06 49.37
CA PRO A 754 39.44 30.78 50.56
C PRO A 754 38.46 31.88 50.99
N THR A 755 38.47 32.15 52.29
CA THR A 755 37.64 33.08 53.05
C THR A 755 38.28 34.47 53.22
N HIS A 756 37.40 35.47 53.44
CA HIS A 756 37.62 36.87 53.88
C HIS A 756 37.97 37.87 52.75
N GLY A 757 37.36 39.06 52.59
CA GLY A 757 36.29 39.77 53.29
C GLY A 757 36.14 41.20 52.72
N VAL A 758 35.13 41.94 53.23
CA VAL A 758 34.99 43.42 53.25
C VAL A 758 34.33 44.16 52.05
N ALA A 759 33.07 44.57 52.30
CA ALA A 759 32.41 45.90 52.20
C ALA A 759 32.38 46.80 50.93
N SER A 760 31.21 47.49 50.83
CA SER A 760 30.86 48.73 50.07
C SER A 760 30.62 48.54 48.55
N ASP A 761 29.74 49.24 47.84
CA ASP A 761 28.85 50.36 48.14
C ASP A 761 27.74 50.45 47.06
N ARG A 762 26.76 51.33 47.31
CA ARG A 762 25.57 51.75 46.55
C ARG A 762 25.64 51.80 44.99
N GLN A 763 24.53 51.50 44.30
CA GLN A 763 23.62 52.51 43.71
C GLN A 763 22.46 51.91 42.88
N HIS A 764 21.30 52.57 42.99
CA HIS A 764 20.07 52.41 42.23
C HIS A 764 20.23 52.62 40.72
N GLN A 765 19.46 51.86 39.91
CA GLN A 765 18.63 52.44 38.85
C GLN A 765 17.51 51.48 38.45
N SER A 766 16.36 52.08 38.14
CA SER A 766 15.03 51.51 37.94
C SER A 766 14.56 51.61 36.48
N CYS A 767 13.38 51.02 36.20
CA CYS A 767 12.50 51.16 35.02
C CYS A 767 12.89 50.29 33.80
N GLU A 768 11.98 49.68 33.03
CA GLU A 768 10.51 49.72 32.98
C GLU A 768 9.99 48.59 32.05
N VAL A 769 8.72 48.23 32.23
CA VAL A 769 7.92 47.29 31.40
C VAL A 769 7.05 48.10 30.44
N PRO A 770 6.84 47.70 29.18
CA PRO A 770 5.71 48.20 28.39
C PRO A 770 4.57 47.17 28.32
N ALA A 771 3.42 47.57 28.85
CA ALA A 771 2.11 47.04 28.50
C ALA A 771 1.54 47.85 27.33
N LEU A 772 0.89 47.19 26.36
CA LEU A 772 0.10 47.86 25.32
C LEU A 772 -1.32 47.29 25.31
N LEU A 773 -2.26 48.18 25.61
CA LEU A 773 -3.70 48.04 25.50
C LEU A 773 -4.21 49.37 24.89
N GLY A 774 -5.11 49.27 23.89
CA GLY A 774 -5.82 50.40 23.29
C GLY A 774 -6.72 49.91 22.16
N THR A 775 -7.96 49.51 22.46
CA THR A 775 -9.22 50.29 22.37
C THR A 775 -9.74 50.58 20.96
N LEU A 776 -10.93 50.04 20.71
CA LEU A 776 -11.91 50.28 19.62
C LEU A 776 -12.28 51.76 19.42
N PRO A 777 -12.91 52.11 18.27
CA PRO A 777 -14.38 52.24 18.28
C PRO A 777 -15.10 51.66 17.04
N ALA A 778 -16.40 51.42 17.21
CA ALA A 778 -17.36 50.88 16.26
C ALA A 778 -17.92 51.94 15.28
N ALA A 779 -18.37 51.52 14.08
CA ALA A 779 -19.77 51.64 13.62
C ALA A 779 -19.98 51.32 12.12
N MET A 780 -21.12 50.66 11.86
CA MET A 780 -21.97 50.63 10.65
C MET A 780 -21.60 49.77 9.42
N ALA A 781 -22.51 48.83 9.15
CA ALA A 781 -22.81 48.15 7.88
C ALA A 781 -23.43 49.14 6.85
N PRO A 782 -23.65 48.80 5.57
CA PRO A 782 -23.59 47.48 4.90
C PRO A 782 -22.29 47.16 4.16
#